data_AF-A0A246KYZ1-F1
#
_entry.id   AF-A0A246KYZ1-F1
#
_cell.length_a   1.000
_cell.length_b   1.000
_cell.length_c   1.000
_cell.angle_alpha   90.00
_cell.angle_beta   90.00
_cell.angle_gamma   90.00
#
_symmetry.space_group_name_H-M   'P 1'
#
loop_
_entity.id
_entity.type
_entity.pdbx_description
1 polymer ?
#
loop_
_entity_poly.entity_id
_entity_poly.type
_entity_poly.pdbx_seq_one_letter_code
_entity_poly.pdbx_strand_id
1 'polypeptide(L)'
;MIELSRGLSFVLYTYEGGPTRFTVPFPYIAREHIRAFVGEPDAARAVSVSWVDASTIEIPSQDGVLDAPYTVTIRRFTPIDALLVNYKEGANLPARDLSKSFRQLLYAHQELAEFGGGSGLPGGGPGNPGGNPDLNAIIEQLLRSPALQDLLTRIDLIDVNAEAILEEIMRSHEFFDVQRDYGDKISTATHEIGLLTEGNKVIAQQIIDLFARVDYGEQSNQARFLEVNRAIADEHSARVEAITELQGQVVENGKTISAALNQRIDEVESTTEAARAATEQRLGAEIEDSAAQVRTAVMAEVDATKARVSDVETAVVRHGENIAGLAETTEALTDAEGANTAFRQQMAASYGANVPQGIANEIDGQVSAVSAAFEQRIDTEASAREALASQVSTLETSTAPTIFSDAQPSPPAGGFKVPTFWVKTGQTGAYLTQIWDGTGWRKADLDVTSPTGALVQQLNTTKITAEQAQAIAATQVQAFKDGDFAAIRQEFNVVAGQHSGMYGQWQANYSVKINAGTINGVPVVAGIALSANPQTGSDFIVTADRFAFVHPQYTSGGSLASIKYPFVIGTVGGQSTVGIQGALVVDGTITADKIRVNSLAALTANAGTINGGTFKTHTLDGNGNIVNAAEFRVEISNLGDWPLWVGSGAKNANNAVFYVDRNGGAFFRGRVNAPNIVGQFQSATGVWWTGATSLCYQAGNNFIPLGDWVAIHEFWLGAPVLAGEGHTPSVSVTVTANTRVYGLHVILEELRDSVWVVIASHEPPMYRALIQQMGGDGNTFTASNFYTYEQSVTLSASGAWTGGARAFRVRCRASSPPPQVHGYDAPAYPNYLITSIGGFAFGIR
;
A
#
# COMPACT_ATOMS: atom_id res chain seq x y z
N MET A 1 105.00 22.95 -118.26
CA MET A 1 103.71 23.49 -117.79
C MET A 1 104.00 24.51 -116.71
N ILE A 2 103.57 25.75 -116.89
CA ILE A 2 103.87 26.87 -115.99
C ILE A 2 102.55 27.58 -115.65
N GLU A 3 102.25 27.80 -114.37
CA GLU A 3 101.10 28.64 -113.97
C GLU A 3 101.40 30.10 -114.28
N LEU A 4 100.53 30.75 -115.06
CA LEU A 4 100.67 32.15 -115.46
C LEU A 4 99.98 33.09 -114.48
N SER A 5 98.75 32.77 -114.09
CA SER A 5 97.95 33.58 -113.16
C SER A 5 96.85 32.75 -112.51
N ARG A 6 96.39 33.19 -111.33
CA ARG A 6 95.24 32.61 -110.64
C ARG A 6 94.38 33.69 -109.99
N GLY A 7 93.08 33.42 -109.94
CA GLY A 7 92.09 34.16 -109.16
C GLY A 7 91.33 33.26 -108.18
N LEU A 8 90.31 33.83 -107.54
CA LEU A 8 89.35 33.14 -106.67
C LEU A 8 88.43 32.18 -107.43
N SER A 9 88.30 32.35 -108.75
CA SER A 9 87.46 31.50 -109.61
C SER A 9 88.15 30.94 -110.86
N PHE A 10 89.45 31.22 -111.08
CA PHE A 10 90.18 30.75 -112.26
C PHE A 10 91.68 30.48 -112.05
N VAL A 11 92.29 29.75 -112.98
CA VAL A 11 93.75 29.57 -113.12
C VAL A 11 94.15 29.46 -114.59
N LEU A 12 95.31 30.02 -114.95
CA LEU A 12 95.89 29.95 -116.29
C LEU A 12 97.21 29.21 -116.24
N TYR A 13 97.44 28.35 -117.23
CA TYR A 13 98.68 27.63 -117.43
C TYR A 13 99.20 27.80 -118.85
N THR A 14 100.51 27.93 -119.02
CA THR A 14 101.18 27.69 -120.30
C THR A 14 101.50 26.21 -120.42
N TYR A 15 101.06 25.59 -121.50
CA TYR A 15 101.45 24.24 -121.87
C TYR A 15 102.57 24.30 -122.92
N GLU A 16 103.74 23.77 -122.59
CA GLU A 16 104.95 23.79 -123.46
C GLU A 16 105.35 22.37 -123.94
N GLY A 17 104.43 21.41 -123.87
CA GLY A 17 104.70 19.98 -124.10
C GLY A 17 104.96 19.23 -122.78
N GLY A 18 104.24 18.13 -122.53
CA GLY A 18 104.30 17.37 -121.28
C GLY A 18 102.99 16.64 -120.94
N PRO A 19 102.77 16.21 -119.68
CA PRO A 19 101.51 15.58 -119.28
C PRO A 19 100.32 16.56 -119.36
N THR A 20 99.15 16.08 -119.79
CA THR A 20 97.94 16.90 -120.02
C THR A 20 97.07 17.08 -118.77
N ARG A 21 97.69 17.06 -117.59
CA ARG A 21 97.02 17.18 -116.28
C ARG A 21 97.21 18.55 -115.69
N PHE A 22 96.12 19.17 -115.26
CA PHE A 22 96.08 20.52 -114.74
C PHE A 22 95.39 20.60 -113.38
N THR A 23 95.96 21.40 -112.48
CA THR A 23 95.40 21.59 -111.13
C THR A 23 94.32 22.67 -111.14
N VAL A 24 93.24 22.47 -110.39
CA VAL A 24 92.15 23.41 -110.10
C VAL A 24 92.35 23.94 -108.68
N PRO A 25 93.00 25.11 -108.49
CA PRO A 25 93.44 25.55 -107.16
C PRO A 25 92.37 26.29 -106.35
N PHE A 26 91.21 26.58 -106.93
CA PHE A 26 90.11 27.30 -106.28
C PHE A 26 88.96 26.36 -105.91
N PRO A 27 88.23 26.65 -104.81
CA PRO A 27 87.13 25.80 -104.37
C PRO A 27 85.93 25.89 -105.32
N TYR A 28 85.11 24.85 -105.36
CA TYR A 28 83.91 24.79 -106.19
C TYR A 28 82.79 24.02 -105.45
N ILE A 29 81.54 24.18 -105.87
CA ILE A 29 80.40 23.49 -105.24
C ILE A 29 80.20 22.10 -105.85
N ALA A 30 80.29 22.01 -107.17
CA ALA A 30 80.15 20.77 -107.91
C ALA A 30 81.13 20.76 -109.08
N ARG A 31 81.57 19.58 -109.50
CA ARG A 31 82.60 19.41 -110.55
C ARG A 31 82.11 19.90 -111.91
N GLU A 32 80.80 19.81 -112.16
CA GLU A 32 80.15 20.35 -113.36
C GLU A 32 80.26 21.88 -113.51
N HIS A 33 80.59 22.59 -112.43
CA HIS A 33 80.80 24.03 -112.48
C HIS A 33 82.18 24.40 -113.04
N ILE A 34 83.11 23.45 -113.19
CA ILE A 34 84.45 23.75 -113.71
C ILE A 34 84.50 23.52 -115.21
N ARG A 35 85.04 24.51 -115.94
CA ARG A 35 85.27 24.43 -117.38
C ARG A 35 86.71 24.79 -117.68
N ALA A 36 87.31 24.07 -118.65
CA ALA A 36 88.62 24.41 -119.18
C ALA A 36 88.51 24.93 -120.61
N PHE A 37 89.39 25.85 -120.95
CA PHE A 37 89.49 26.48 -122.25
C PHE A 37 90.93 26.44 -122.69
N VAL A 38 91.15 26.15 -123.97
CA VAL A 38 92.48 26.01 -124.56
C VAL A 38 92.59 26.98 -125.73
N GLY A 39 93.69 27.74 -125.77
CA GLY A 39 93.99 28.73 -126.80
C GLY A 39 94.30 30.11 -126.22
N GLU A 40 94.66 31.04 -127.10
CA GLU A 40 94.88 32.44 -126.72
C GLU A 40 93.59 33.08 -126.21
N PRO A 41 93.65 34.06 -125.28
CA PRO A 41 92.47 34.64 -124.60
C PRO A 41 91.34 35.09 -125.55
N ASP A 42 91.69 35.55 -126.75
CA ASP A 42 90.74 36.08 -127.74
C ASP A 42 90.16 35.01 -128.70
N ALA A 43 90.68 33.77 -128.67
CA ALA A 43 90.29 32.68 -129.57
C ALA A 43 90.14 31.31 -128.88
N ALA A 44 90.09 31.28 -127.56
CA ALA A 44 90.10 30.04 -126.82
C ALA A 44 88.80 29.24 -126.94
N ARG A 45 88.97 27.93 -127.05
CA ARG A 45 87.88 26.97 -127.20
C ARG A 45 87.65 26.23 -125.89
N ALA A 46 86.40 26.10 -125.48
CA ALA A 46 86.03 25.22 -124.38
C ALA A 46 86.36 23.76 -124.74
N VAL A 47 87.06 23.06 -123.86
CA VAL A 47 87.44 21.66 -124.04
C VAL A 47 86.78 20.78 -122.99
N SER A 48 86.53 19.53 -123.36
CA SER A 48 86.08 18.52 -122.41
C SER A 48 87.24 18.12 -121.50
N VAL A 49 86.93 17.95 -120.21
CA VAL A 49 87.90 17.57 -119.18
C VAL A 49 87.45 16.29 -118.49
N SER A 50 88.39 15.43 -118.12
CA SER A 50 88.16 14.31 -117.21
C SER A 50 88.78 14.62 -115.85
N TRP A 51 88.09 14.29 -114.75
CA TRP A 51 88.64 14.49 -113.41
C TRP A 51 89.51 13.30 -113.02
N VAL A 52 90.76 13.57 -112.66
CA VAL A 52 91.69 12.57 -112.11
C VAL A 52 91.42 12.40 -110.61
N ASP A 53 91.23 13.52 -109.91
CA ASP A 53 90.90 13.57 -108.48
C ASP A 53 90.01 14.80 -108.18
N ALA A 54 89.99 15.31 -106.94
CA ALA A 54 89.18 16.48 -106.58
C ALA A 54 89.80 17.84 -106.97
N SER A 55 91.09 17.89 -107.28
CA SER A 55 91.81 19.12 -107.61
C SER A 55 92.56 19.01 -108.94
N THR A 56 92.51 17.88 -109.63
CA THR A 56 93.24 17.66 -110.87
C THR A 56 92.31 17.23 -111.98
N ILE A 57 92.34 17.95 -113.09
CA ILE A 57 91.69 17.58 -114.34
C ILE A 57 92.73 17.12 -115.35
N GLU A 58 92.34 16.23 -116.25
CA GLU A 58 93.11 15.83 -117.41
C GLU A 58 92.35 16.29 -118.66
N ILE A 59 93.06 16.92 -119.58
CA ILE A 59 92.54 17.22 -120.92
C ILE A 59 92.98 16.04 -121.79
N PRO A 60 92.07 15.10 -122.15
CA PRO A 60 92.44 13.97 -122.99
C PRO A 60 92.93 14.47 -124.35
N SER A 61 93.93 13.79 -124.94
CA SER A 61 94.49 14.15 -126.25
C SER A 61 93.38 14.23 -127.30
N GLN A 62 93.03 15.46 -127.72
CA GLN A 62 92.17 15.74 -128.87
C GLN A 62 93.08 16.24 -129.98
N ASP A 63 93.16 15.50 -131.10
CA ASP A 63 94.08 15.81 -132.21
C ASP A 63 94.01 17.30 -132.60
N GLY A 64 95.15 17.99 -132.54
CA GLY A 64 95.32 19.39 -132.93
C GLY A 64 94.85 20.46 -131.93
N VAL A 65 94.42 20.10 -130.72
CA VAL A 65 93.99 21.08 -129.68
C VAL A 65 95.14 21.44 -128.73
N LEU A 66 96.19 20.59 -128.65
CA LEU A 66 97.27 20.70 -127.67
C LEU A 66 98.67 20.84 -128.31
N ASP A 67 98.82 21.63 -129.39
CA ASP A 67 100.11 21.89 -130.08
C ASP A 67 100.92 23.01 -129.40
N ALA A 68 101.91 22.65 -128.58
CA ALA A 68 102.68 23.60 -127.77
C ALA A 68 103.42 24.69 -128.57
N PRO A 69 103.58 25.93 -128.05
CA PRO A 69 103.06 26.46 -126.78
C PRO A 69 101.68 27.18 -126.90
N TYR A 70 100.77 26.99 -125.93
CA TYR A 70 99.48 27.71 -125.82
C TYR A 70 99.00 27.80 -124.36
N THR A 71 97.99 28.63 -124.12
CA THR A 71 97.39 28.89 -122.80
C THR A 71 96.19 27.97 -122.51
N VAL A 72 96.13 27.42 -121.30
CA VAL A 72 95.01 26.65 -120.74
C VAL A 72 94.41 27.44 -119.58
N THR A 73 93.17 27.88 -119.72
CA THR A 73 92.41 28.53 -118.65
C THR A 73 91.40 27.57 -118.05
N ILE A 74 91.38 27.46 -116.73
CA ILE A 74 90.36 26.70 -115.99
C ILE A 74 89.59 27.67 -115.11
N ARG A 75 88.26 27.62 -115.16
CA ARG A 75 87.38 28.57 -114.45
C ARG A 75 86.13 27.89 -113.88
N ARG A 76 85.60 28.44 -112.78
CA ARG A 76 84.29 28.11 -112.19
C ARG A 76 83.13 28.89 -112.83
N PHE A 77 82.00 28.20 -113.01
CA PHE A 77 80.71 28.70 -113.47
C PHE A 77 79.63 28.21 -112.51
N THR A 78 79.28 29.03 -111.52
CA THR A 78 78.25 28.70 -110.53
C THR A 78 76.86 29.04 -111.09
N PRO A 79 75.90 28.10 -111.10
CA PRO A 79 74.54 28.36 -111.57
C PRO A 79 73.81 29.35 -110.64
N ILE A 80 73.09 30.31 -111.22
CA ILE A 80 72.28 31.32 -110.51
C ILE A 80 70.80 31.31 -110.94
N ASP A 81 70.50 30.57 -112.00
CA ASP A 81 69.17 30.36 -112.58
C ASP A 81 68.35 29.29 -111.81
N ALA A 82 68.99 28.51 -110.94
CA ALA A 82 68.34 27.56 -110.06
C ALA A 82 68.96 27.58 -108.65
N LEU A 83 68.11 27.50 -107.61
CA LEU A 83 68.55 27.32 -106.23
C LEU A 83 69.11 25.91 -106.02
N LEU A 84 70.35 25.80 -105.49
CA LEU A 84 70.93 24.49 -105.17
C LEU A 84 70.34 23.84 -103.90
N VAL A 85 69.50 24.57 -103.17
CA VAL A 85 68.77 24.13 -101.96
C VAL A 85 67.35 24.68 -102.01
N ASN A 86 66.36 23.82 -101.80
CA ASN A 86 64.95 24.17 -101.85
C ASN A 86 64.38 24.28 -100.42
N TYR A 87 63.85 25.44 -100.04
CA TYR A 87 63.30 25.69 -98.70
C TYR A 87 61.84 25.21 -98.65
N LYS A 88 61.49 24.30 -97.72
CA LYS A 88 60.10 23.87 -97.47
C LYS A 88 59.68 24.26 -96.05
N GLU A 89 58.41 24.63 -95.90
CA GLU A 89 57.83 25.03 -94.60
C GLU A 89 57.93 23.91 -93.57
N GLY A 90 58.44 24.24 -92.37
CA GLY A 90 58.55 23.31 -91.24
C GLY A 90 59.72 22.32 -91.29
N ALA A 91 60.62 22.41 -92.29
CA ALA A 91 61.80 21.55 -92.34
C ALA A 91 62.95 22.10 -91.48
N ASN A 92 63.56 21.26 -90.62
CA ASN A 92 64.84 21.56 -89.97
C ASN A 92 65.93 21.69 -91.05
N LEU A 93 66.37 22.91 -91.35
CA LEU A 93 67.43 23.20 -92.31
C LEU A 93 68.80 22.86 -91.70
N PRO A 94 69.47 21.77 -92.11
CA PRO A 94 70.78 21.44 -91.55
C PRO A 94 71.82 22.48 -92.00
N ALA A 95 72.78 22.79 -91.13
CA ALA A 95 73.81 23.81 -91.38
C ALA A 95 74.58 23.61 -92.71
N ARG A 96 74.66 22.37 -93.20
CA ARG A 96 75.25 22.03 -94.51
C ARG A 96 74.49 22.65 -95.67
N ASP A 97 73.17 22.61 -95.64
CA ASP A 97 72.33 23.09 -96.74
C ASP A 97 72.30 24.63 -96.75
N LEU A 98 72.23 25.24 -95.57
CA LEU A 98 72.42 26.69 -95.41
C LEU A 98 73.81 27.14 -95.93
N SER A 99 74.87 26.41 -95.55
CA SER A 99 76.23 26.68 -96.04
C SER A 99 76.36 26.51 -97.56
N LYS A 100 75.61 25.59 -98.17
CA LYS A 100 75.63 25.36 -99.63
C LYS A 100 74.97 26.52 -100.37
N SER A 101 73.85 27.05 -99.85
CA SER A 101 73.18 28.23 -100.40
C SER A 101 74.05 29.48 -100.29
N PHE A 102 74.68 29.73 -99.13
CA PHE A 102 75.62 30.85 -98.99
C PHE A 102 76.84 30.74 -99.90
N ARG A 103 77.42 29.54 -100.06
CA ARG A 103 78.55 29.32 -100.99
C ARG A 103 78.15 29.55 -102.44
N GLN A 104 76.93 29.21 -102.84
CA GLN A 104 76.40 29.48 -104.18
C GLN A 104 76.44 30.99 -104.48
N LEU A 105 75.92 31.80 -103.57
CA LEU A 105 75.92 33.26 -103.72
C LEU A 105 77.33 33.86 -103.69
N LEU A 106 78.18 33.41 -102.78
CA LEU A 106 79.57 33.89 -102.66
C LEU A 106 80.38 33.58 -103.92
N TYR A 107 80.28 32.36 -104.45
CA TYR A 107 81.05 31.92 -105.61
C TYR A 107 80.59 32.61 -106.89
N ALA A 108 79.29 32.82 -107.06
CA ALA A 108 78.74 33.61 -108.15
C ALA A 108 79.24 35.08 -108.09
N HIS A 109 79.32 35.67 -106.90
CA HIS A 109 79.87 37.02 -106.72
C HIS A 109 81.37 37.10 -107.06
N GLN A 110 82.17 36.12 -106.63
CA GLN A 110 83.59 36.06 -106.98
C GLN A 110 83.81 35.95 -108.49
N GLU A 111 83.00 35.12 -109.17
CA GLU A 111 83.05 34.97 -110.63
C GLU A 111 82.62 36.26 -111.36
N LEU A 112 81.62 36.98 -110.82
CA LEU A 112 81.17 38.26 -111.36
C LEU A 112 82.23 39.36 -111.17
N ALA A 113 82.89 39.40 -110.02
CA ALA A 113 83.94 40.38 -109.73
C ALA A 113 85.18 40.20 -110.61
N GLU A 114 85.53 38.95 -110.96
CA GLU A 114 86.73 38.66 -111.75
C GLU A 114 86.50 38.75 -113.26
N PHE A 115 85.27 38.54 -113.74
CA PHE A 115 84.98 38.44 -115.18
C PHE A 115 83.82 39.31 -115.70
N GLY A 116 83.13 40.04 -114.83
CA GLY A 116 82.09 41.02 -115.20
C GLY A 116 81.06 40.49 -116.19
N GLY A 117 80.16 39.58 -115.79
CA GLY A 117 78.97 39.17 -116.57
C GLY A 117 79.22 38.52 -117.95
N GLY A 118 80.47 38.41 -118.43
CA GLY A 118 80.83 37.95 -119.77
C GLY A 118 81.68 36.67 -119.80
N SER A 119 81.63 35.96 -120.93
CA SER A 119 82.28 34.66 -121.19
C SER A 119 83.77 34.75 -121.63
N GLY A 120 84.44 35.90 -121.44
CA GLY A 120 85.81 36.13 -121.92
C GLY A 120 86.89 35.51 -121.03
N LEU A 121 88.01 35.11 -121.64
CA LEU A 121 89.24 34.67 -120.94
C LEU A 121 90.16 35.86 -120.61
N PRO A 122 91.06 35.73 -119.61
CA PRO A 122 91.91 36.84 -119.17
C PRO A 122 93.13 37.01 -120.09
N GLY A 123 93.20 38.17 -120.74
CA GLY A 123 94.27 38.53 -121.67
C GLY A 123 94.24 40.02 -122.03
N GLY A 124 94.51 40.89 -121.05
CA GLY A 124 94.63 42.34 -121.26
C GLY A 124 95.17 42.99 -119.99
N GLY A 125 96.23 43.81 -120.13
CA GLY A 125 97.01 44.36 -119.01
C GLY A 125 96.21 45.19 -117.99
N PRO A 126 96.77 45.40 -116.79
CA PRO A 126 96.06 45.93 -115.63
C PRO A 126 95.66 47.40 -115.82
N GLY A 127 94.36 47.63 -116.04
CA GLY A 127 93.70 48.93 -115.97
C GLY A 127 92.67 48.96 -114.84
N ASN A 128 93.10 49.42 -113.67
CA ASN A 128 92.22 50.03 -112.66
C ASN A 128 91.56 51.29 -113.28
N PRO A 129 90.38 51.83 -112.89
CA PRO A 129 89.50 51.50 -111.75
C PRO A 129 87.98 51.50 -112.05
N GLY A 130 87.17 51.05 -111.08
CA GLY A 130 85.94 51.76 -110.71
C GLY A 130 84.70 51.59 -111.60
N GLY A 131 84.04 50.43 -111.49
CA GLY A 131 82.61 50.33 -111.74
C GLY A 131 81.88 50.20 -110.39
N ASN A 132 81.27 51.28 -109.93
CA ASN A 132 80.34 51.25 -108.80
C ASN A 132 79.28 50.17 -109.09
N PRO A 133 79.04 49.17 -108.22
CA PRO A 133 77.87 48.31 -108.40
C PRO A 133 76.65 49.22 -108.24
N ASP A 134 75.90 49.42 -109.33
CA ASP A 134 74.68 50.21 -109.31
C ASP A 134 73.71 49.60 -108.29
N LEU A 135 73.53 50.28 -107.16
CA LEU A 135 72.60 49.87 -106.12
C LEU A 135 71.19 49.67 -106.69
N ASN A 136 70.81 50.39 -107.77
CA ASN A 136 69.51 50.19 -108.41
C ASN A 136 69.42 48.86 -109.17
N ALA A 137 70.51 48.40 -109.80
CA ALA A 137 70.54 47.08 -110.45
C ALA A 137 70.51 45.93 -109.42
N ILE A 138 71.15 46.14 -108.25
CA ILE A 138 71.09 45.20 -107.13
C ILE A 138 69.68 45.19 -106.50
N ILE A 139 69.04 46.35 -106.32
CA ILE A 139 67.68 46.48 -105.76
C ILE A 139 66.63 45.90 -106.71
N GLU A 140 66.74 46.11 -108.03
CA GLU A 140 65.81 45.51 -109.00
C GLU A 140 65.96 43.97 -109.09
N GLN A 141 67.17 43.43 -108.94
CA GLN A 141 67.38 41.98 -108.85
C GLN A 141 66.88 41.41 -107.51
N LEU A 142 66.97 42.15 -106.41
CA LEU A 142 66.41 41.76 -105.10
C LEU A 142 64.88 41.77 -105.09
N LEU A 143 64.25 42.79 -105.69
CA LEU A 143 62.79 42.91 -105.83
C LEU A 143 62.17 41.82 -106.72
N ARG A 144 62.93 41.31 -107.71
CA ARG A 144 62.51 40.18 -108.56
C ARG A 144 62.97 38.81 -108.02
N SER A 145 63.72 38.78 -106.92
CA SER A 145 64.19 37.51 -106.37
C SER A 145 63.01 36.74 -105.74
N PRO A 146 62.86 35.44 -106.02
CA PRO A 146 61.81 34.61 -105.44
C PRO A 146 61.77 34.62 -103.90
N ALA A 147 62.91 34.86 -103.25
CA ALA A 147 63.02 34.90 -101.80
C ALA A 147 62.31 36.12 -101.17
N LEU A 148 62.27 37.27 -101.85
CA LEU A 148 61.57 38.46 -101.34
C LEU A 148 60.06 38.36 -101.57
N GLN A 149 59.63 37.75 -102.67
CA GLN A 149 58.22 37.46 -102.97
C GLN A 149 57.61 36.48 -101.96
N ASP A 150 58.37 35.44 -101.57
CA ASP A 150 57.97 34.49 -100.52
C ASP A 150 57.89 35.17 -99.14
N LEU A 151 58.82 36.08 -98.83
CA LEU A 151 58.76 36.87 -97.59
C LEU A 151 57.51 37.76 -97.53
N LEU A 152 57.14 38.40 -98.64
CA LEU A 152 55.95 39.27 -98.73
C LEU A 152 54.65 38.47 -98.59
N THR A 153 54.53 37.29 -99.22
CA THR A 153 53.34 36.44 -99.08
C THR A 153 53.20 35.81 -97.68
N ARG A 154 54.32 35.58 -96.99
CA ARG A 154 54.31 35.10 -95.60
C ARG A 154 53.83 36.17 -94.60
N ILE A 155 54.01 37.46 -94.88
CA ILE A 155 53.54 38.54 -93.99
C ILE A 155 52.01 38.55 -93.91
N ASP A 156 51.30 38.44 -95.03
CA ASP A 156 49.82 38.37 -95.04
C ASP A 156 49.29 37.13 -94.29
N LEU A 157 49.97 35.99 -94.43
CA LEU A 157 49.63 34.77 -93.69
C LEU A 157 49.88 34.89 -92.19
N ILE A 158 50.86 35.70 -91.76
CA ILE A 158 51.15 35.94 -90.35
C ILE A 158 50.02 36.79 -89.74
N ASP A 159 49.53 37.83 -90.43
CA ASP A 159 48.45 38.69 -89.92
C ASP A 159 47.12 37.93 -89.80
N VAL A 160 46.71 37.17 -90.82
CA VAL A 160 45.47 36.38 -90.77
C VAL A 160 45.51 35.34 -89.65
N ASN A 161 46.66 34.68 -89.43
CA ASN A 161 46.81 33.74 -88.33
C ASN A 161 46.81 34.44 -86.96
N ALA A 162 47.42 35.64 -86.85
CA ALA A 162 47.40 36.41 -85.61
C ALA A 162 45.97 36.84 -85.23
N GLU A 163 45.17 37.26 -86.21
CA GLU A 163 43.78 37.67 -86.01
C GLU A 163 42.89 36.49 -85.60
N ALA A 164 43.04 35.33 -86.24
CA ALA A 164 42.34 34.10 -85.85
C ALA A 164 42.74 33.61 -84.44
N ILE A 165 44.00 33.73 -84.05
CA ILE A 165 44.47 33.38 -82.70
C ILE A 165 43.88 34.35 -81.66
N LEU A 166 43.82 35.66 -81.96
CA LEU A 166 43.24 36.66 -81.07
C LEU A 166 41.72 36.45 -80.88
N GLU A 167 40.99 36.11 -81.94
CA GLU A 167 39.56 35.82 -81.88
C GLU A 167 39.27 34.54 -81.06
N GLU A 168 40.09 33.50 -81.21
CA GLU A 168 39.96 32.26 -80.44
C GLU A 168 40.30 32.47 -78.95
N ILE A 169 41.29 33.31 -78.63
CA ILE A 169 41.62 33.67 -77.24
C ILE A 169 40.47 34.44 -76.58
N MET A 170 39.82 35.35 -77.31
CA MET A 170 38.65 36.09 -76.81
C MET A 170 37.44 35.17 -76.57
N ARG A 171 37.12 34.29 -77.53
CA ARG A 171 36.05 33.29 -77.37
C ARG A 171 36.29 32.33 -76.20
N SER A 172 37.54 31.92 -75.99
CA SER A 172 37.91 31.05 -74.87
C SER A 172 37.69 31.74 -73.52
N HIS A 173 38.01 33.04 -73.39
CA HIS A 173 37.75 33.80 -72.16
C HIS A 173 36.25 33.93 -71.87
N GLU A 174 35.43 34.28 -72.86
CA GLU A 174 33.98 34.35 -72.68
C GLU A 174 33.38 33.00 -72.27
N PHE A 175 33.87 31.89 -72.85
CA PHE A 175 33.45 30.55 -72.46
C PHE A 175 33.80 30.22 -71.00
N PHE A 176 35.01 30.59 -70.55
CA PHE A 176 35.42 30.38 -69.16
C PHE A 176 34.64 31.24 -68.17
N ASP A 177 34.32 32.49 -68.51
CA ASP A 177 33.49 33.37 -67.67
C ASP A 177 32.05 32.85 -67.56
N VAL A 178 31.49 32.36 -68.65
CA VAL A 178 30.15 31.74 -68.66
C VAL A 178 30.13 30.44 -67.83
N GLN A 179 31.16 29.58 -67.95
CA GLN A 179 31.25 28.38 -67.11
C GLN A 179 31.40 28.72 -65.62
N ARG A 180 32.15 29.78 -65.29
CA ARG A 180 32.31 30.25 -63.92
C ARG A 180 30.99 30.80 -63.36
N ASP A 181 30.27 31.61 -64.13
CA ASP A 181 28.94 32.14 -63.73
C ASP A 181 27.91 31.01 -63.53
N TYR A 182 27.91 29.99 -64.39
CA TYR A 182 27.07 28.80 -64.17
C TYR A 182 27.52 28.02 -62.92
N GLY A 183 28.82 27.89 -62.67
CA GLY A 183 29.35 27.26 -61.45
C GLY A 183 28.91 28.00 -60.18
N ASP A 184 28.99 29.32 -60.18
CA ASP A 184 28.59 30.17 -59.05
C ASP A 184 27.07 30.11 -58.82
N LYS A 185 26.26 30.12 -59.89
CA LYS A 185 24.80 29.92 -59.82
C LYS A 185 24.42 28.54 -59.30
N ILE A 186 25.10 27.48 -59.76
CA ILE A 186 24.88 26.11 -59.28
C ILE A 186 25.27 25.99 -57.80
N SER A 187 26.39 26.58 -57.39
CA SER A 187 26.84 26.61 -56.00
C SER A 187 25.82 27.32 -55.09
N THR A 188 25.34 28.49 -55.52
CA THR A 188 24.31 29.25 -54.81
C THR A 188 23.00 28.47 -54.70
N ALA A 189 22.51 27.91 -55.81
CA ALA A 189 21.31 27.07 -55.81
C ALA A 189 21.46 25.81 -54.92
N THR A 190 22.64 25.19 -54.92
CA THR A 190 22.93 24.02 -54.06
C THR A 190 22.90 24.41 -52.58
N HIS A 191 23.45 25.58 -52.25
CA HIS A 191 23.41 26.11 -50.88
C HIS A 191 21.97 26.42 -50.44
N GLU A 192 21.19 27.10 -51.28
CA GLU A 192 19.78 27.41 -51.01
C GLU A 192 18.92 26.14 -50.87
N ILE A 193 19.11 25.14 -51.73
CA ILE A 193 18.44 23.84 -51.63
C ILE A 193 18.85 23.13 -50.33
N GLY A 194 20.12 23.22 -49.93
CA GLY A 194 20.61 22.69 -48.65
C GLY A 194 19.91 23.32 -47.45
N LEU A 195 19.81 24.65 -47.43
CA LEU A 195 19.09 25.40 -46.39
C LEU A 195 17.59 25.08 -46.35
N LEU A 196 16.93 24.99 -47.51
CA LEU A 196 15.53 24.59 -47.61
C LEU A 196 15.30 23.15 -47.14
N THR A 197 16.23 22.25 -47.45
CA THR A 197 16.18 20.85 -47.01
C THR A 197 16.31 20.77 -45.50
N GLU A 198 17.24 21.52 -44.91
CA GLU A 198 17.43 21.57 -43.46
C GLU A 198 16.24 22.22 -42.75
N GLY A 199 15.70 23.31 -43.30
CA GLY A 199 14.45 23.91 -42.82
C GLY A 199 13.27 22.95 -42.86
N ASN A 200 13.13 22.19 -43.95
CA ASN A 200 12.09 21.17 -44.09
C ASN A 200 12.27 20.00 -43.10
N LYS A 201 13.51 19.60 -42.80
CA LYS A 201 13.79 18.60 -41.74
C LYS A 201 13.40 19.14 -40.37
N VAL A 202 13.71 20.39 -40.06
CA VAL A 202 13.32 21.03 -38.80
C VAL A 202 11.80 21.09 -38.67
N ILE A 203 11.10 21.49 -39.74
CA ILE A 203 9.62 21.52 -39.76
C ILE A 203 9.06 20.10 -39.62
N ALA A 204 9.60 19.10 -40.32
CA ALA A 204 9.19 17.72 -40.17
C ALA A 204 9.39 17.20 -38.74
N GLN A 205 10.52 17.53 -38.10
CA GLN A 205 10.79 17.19 -36.70
C GLN A 205 9.82 17.88 -35.75
N GLN A 206 9.52 19.17 -35.96
CA GLN A 206 8.53 19.90 -35.18
C GLN A 206 7.13 19.28 -35.30
N ILE A 207 6.74 18.81 -36.48
CA ILE A 207 5.48 18.10 -36.71
C ILE A 207 5.47 16.75 -35.99
N ILE A 208 6.56 15.97 -36.07
CA ILE A 208 6.73 14.71 -35.34
C ILE A 208 6.61 14.94 -33.82
N ASP A 209 7.30 15.95 -33.29
CA ASP A 209 7.29 16.30 -31.88
C ASP A 209 5.89 16.75 -31.44
N LEU A 210 5.16 17.49 -32.29
CA LEU A 210 3.79 17.91 -32.01
C LEU A 210 2.85 16.70 -31.96
N PHE A 211 2.95 15.77 -32.90
CA PHE A 211 2.15 14.54 -32.87
C PHE A 211 2.47 13.69 -31.63
N ALA A 212 3.74 13.54 -31.26
CA ALA A 212 4.13 12.83 -30.05
C ALA A 212 3.55 13.48 -28.77
N ARG A 213 3.50 14.81 -28.70
CA ARG A 213 2.89 15.55 -27.57
C ARG A 213 1.37 15.36 -27.52
N VAL A 214 0.69 15.37 -28.66
CA VAL A 214 -0.75 15.13 -28.73
C VAL A 214 -1.06 13.70 -28.31
N ASP A 215 -0.31 12.71 -28.81
CA ASP A 215 -0.49 11.29 -28.49
C ASP A 215 -0.24 11.02 -27.00
N TYR A 216 0.80 11.63 -26.42
CA TYR A 216 1.06 11.57 -24.98
C TYR A 216 -0.06 12.23 -24.16
N GLY A 217 -0.60 13.35 -24.64
CA GLY A 217 -1.74 14.04 -24.04
C GLY A 217 -3.02 13.19 -24.07
N GLU A 218 -3.31 12.51 -25.18
CA GLU A 218 -4.44 11.60 -25.31
C GLU A 218 -4.30 10.37 -24.40
N GLN A 219 -3.12 9.75 -24.36
CA GLN A 219 -2.83 8.64 -23.45
C GLN A 219 -2.95 9.06 -21.98
N SER A 220 -2.43 10.24 -21.62
CA SER A 220 -2.58 10.80 -20.27
C SER A 220 -4.05 11.09 -19.93
N ASN A 221 -4.83 11.60 -20.87
CA ASN A 221 -6.26 11.88 -20.66
C ASN A 221 -7.08 10.60 -20.55
N GLN A 222 -6.78 9.57 -21.36
CA GLN A 222 -7.39 8.25 -21.26
C GLN A 222 -7.05 7.58 -19.92
N ALA A 223 -5.80 7.66 -19.47
CA ALA A 223 -5.37 7.16 -18.17
C ALA A 223 -6.12 7.86 -17.02
N ARG A 224 -6.23 9.20 -17.06
CA ARG A 224 -7.01 9.98 -16.08
C ARG A 224 -8.49 9.61 -16.09
N PHE A 225 -9.09 9.41 -17.27
CA PHE A 225 -10.49 9.00 -17.37
C PHE A 225 -10.72 7.60 -16.80
N LEU A 226 -9.79 6.67 -17.03
CA LEU A 226 -9.84 5.33 -16.48
C LEU A 226 -9.67 5.33 -14.95
N GLU A 227 -8.78 6.19 -14.43
CA GLU A 227 -8.56 6.38 -13.00
C GLU A 227 -9.81 6.98 -12.33
N VAL A 228 -10.43 8.00 -12.93
CA VAL A 228 -11.69 8.58 -12.44
C VAL A 228 -12.81 7.54 -12.45
N ASN A 229 -12.96 6.76 -13.52
CA ASN A 229 -13.98 5.71 -13.57
C ASN A 229 -13.75 4.61 -12.53
N ARG A 230 -12.48 4.27 -12.26
CA ARG A 230 -12.12 3.32 -11.21
C ARG A 230 -12.43 3.88 -9.82
N ALA A 231 -12.10 5.14 -9.56
CA ALA A 231 -12.43 5.82 -8.32
C ALA A 231 -13.95 5.88 -8.08
N ILE A 232 -14.75 6.14 -9.13
CA ILE A 232 -16.22 6.12 -9.04
C ILE A 232 -16.74 4.70 -8.75
N ALA A 233 -16.18 3.67 -9.39
CA ALA A 233 -16.56 2.28 -9.15
C ALA A 233 -16.21 1.84 -7.72
N ASP A 234 -15.02 2.20 -7.24
CA ASP A 234 -14.56 1.91 -5.88
C ASP A 234 -15.44 2.64 -4.84
N GLU A 235 -15.78 3.91 -5.08
CA GLU A 235 -16.71 4.68 -4.25
C GLU A 235 -18.11 4.04 -4.21
N HIS A 236 -18.63 3.61 -5.37
CA HIS A 236 -19.92 2.95 -5.46
C HIS A 236 -19.93 1.63 -4.68
N SER A 237 -18.89 0.80 -4.82
CA SER A 237 -18.73 -0.43 -4.03
C SER A 237 -18.67 -0.14 -2.53
N ALA A 238 -17.88 0.84 -2.10
CA ALA A 238 -17.80 1.24 -0.70
C ALA A 238 -19.15 1.75 -0.15
N ARG A 239 -19.92 2.50 -0.96
CA ARG A 239 -21.27 2.93 -0.59
C ARG A 239 -22.24 1.76 -0.48
N VAL A 240 -22.17 0.78 -1.38
CA VAL A 240 -22.99 -0.44 -1.32
C VAL A 240 -22.64 -1.26 -0.07
N GLU A 241 -21.36 -1.42 0.26
CA GLU A 241 -20.92 -2.08 1.50
C GLU A 241 -21.44 -1.35 2.75
N ALA A 242 -21.31 -0.02 2.80
CA ALA A 242 -21.81 0.78 3.92
C ALA A 242 -23.34 0.67 4.08
N ILE A 243 -24.09 0.69 2.98
CA ILE A 243 -25.55 0.49 3.01
C ILE A 243 -25.90 -0.93 3.47
N THR A 244 -25.17 -1.94 3.00
CA THR A 244 -25.36 -3.34 3.40
C THR A 244 -25.10 -3.52 4.89
N GLU A 245 -24.05 -2.89 5.42
CA GLU A 245 -23.72 -2.93 6.84
C GLU A 245 -24.77 -2.21 7.69
N LEU A 246 -25.22 -1.01 7.27
CA LEU A 246 -26.33 -0.30 7.91
C LEU A 246 -27.61 -1.13 7.93
N GLN A 247 -27.93 -1.82 6.83
CA GLN A 247 -29.09 -2.69 6.77
C GLN A 247 -28.95 -3.89 7.73
N GLY A 248 -27.75 -4.47 7.84
CA GLY A 248 -27.43 -5.49 8.85
C GLY A 248 -27.61 -4.98 10.28
N GLN A 249 -27.10 -3.79 10.60
CA GLN A 249 -27.26 -3.15 11.90
C GLN A 249 -28.73 -2.87 12.24
N VAL A 250 -29.53 -2.39 11.28
CA VAL A 250 -30.97 -2.15 11.48
C VAL A 250 -31.71 -3.46 11.78
N VAL A 251 -31.38 -4.55 11.08
CA VAL A 251 -31.97 -5.87 11.35
C VAL A 251 -31.61 -6.37 12.74
N GLU A 252 -30.35 -6.23 13.15
CA GLU A 252 -29.88 -6.71 14.45
C GLU A 252 -30.45 -5.86 15.61
N ASN A 253 -30.52 -4.55 15.44
CA ASN A 253 -31.23 -3.66 16.35
C ASN A 253 -32.72 -4.03 16.45
N GLY A 254 -33.35 -4.36 15.33
CA GLY A 254 -34.73 -4.85 15.29
C GLY A 254 -34.95 -6.14 16.08
N LYS A 255 -34.02 -7.09 16.00
CA LYS A 255 -34.04 -8.32 16.82
C LYS A 255 -33.85 -8.01 18.31
N THR A 256 -32.90 -7.14 18.63
CA THR A 256 -32.61 -6.74 20.02
C THR A 256 -33.81 -6.06 20.66
N ILE A 257 -34.45 -5.13 19.95
CA ILE A 257 -35.67 -4.47 20.41
C ILE A 257 -36.81 -5.47 20.57
N SER A 258 -36.99 -6.40 19.62
CA SER A 258 -38.01 -7.45 19.72
C SER A 258 -37.78 -8.37 20.93
N ALA A 259 -36.53 -8.76 21.17
CA ALA A 259 -36.18 -9.59 22.33
C ALA A 259 -36.43 -8.86 23.65
N ALA A 260 -36.03 -7.58 23.75
CA ALA A 260 -36.28 -6.76 24.93
C ALA A 260 -37.78 -6.51 25.17
N LEU A 261 -38.56 -6.35 24.10
CA LEU A 261 -40.01 -6.20 24.19
C LEU A 261 -40.67 -7.49 24.68
N ASN A 262 -40.28 -8.65 24.14
CA ASN A 262 -40.77 -9.95 24.60
C ASN A 262 -40.43 -10.20 26.07
N GLN A 263 -39.19 -9.89 26.47
CA GLN A 263 -38.80 -10.00 27.87
C GLN A 263 -39.66 -9.11 28.79
N ARG A 264 -39.93 -7.85 28.40
CA ARG A 264 -40.82 -6.97 29.18
C ARG A 264 -42.25 -7.49 29.23
N ILE A 265 -42.74 -8.13 28.16
CA ILE A 265 -44.05 -8.78 28.14
C ILE A 265 -44.08 -9.93 29.16
N ASP A 266 -43.08 -10.81 29.13
CA ASP A 266 -42.97 -11.94 30.05
C ASP A 266 -42.87 -11.48 31.52
N GLU A 267 -42.11 -10.41 31.79
CA GLU A 267 -42.01 -9.78 33.11
C GLU A 267 -43.35 -9.21 33.57
N VAL A 268 -44.07 -8.49 32.70
CA VAL A 268 -45.41 -7.94 33.01
C VAL A 268 -46.42 -9.06 33.24
N GLU A 269 -46.39 -10.12 32.45
CA GLU A 269 -47.29 -11.27 32.60
C GLU A 269 -47.00 -12.01 33.91
N SER A 270 -45.74 -12.26 34.24
CA SER A 270 -45.32 -12.87 35.50
C SER A 270 -45.73 -12.04 36.73
N THR A 271 -45.49 -10.73 36.70
CA THR A 271 -45.87 -9.85 37.81
C THR A 271 -47.38 -9.73 37.97
N THR A 272 -48.13 -9.72 36.88
CA THR A 272 -49.60 -9.72 36.90
C THR A 272 -50.15 -11.02 37.47
N GLU A 273 -49.60 -12.17 37.08
CA GLU A 273 -50.03 -13.47 37.58
C GLU A 273 -49.70 -13.64 39.06
N ALA A 274 -48.53 -13.16 39.51
CA ALA A 274 -48.17 -13.13 40.93
C ALA A 274 -49.11 -12.23 41.75
N ALA A 275 -49.46 -11.04 41.23
CA ALA A 275 -50.41 -10.14 41.88
C ALA A 275 -51.83 -10.73 41.94
N ARG A 276 -52.25 -11.45 40.88
CA ARG A 276 -53.53 -12.17 40.85
C ARG A 276 -53.55 -13.29 41.89
N ALA A 277 -52.52 -14.14 41.94
CA ALA A 277 -52.40 -15.22 42.91
C ALA A 277 -52.40 -14.71 44.36
N ALA A 278 -51.69 -13.62 44.65
CA ALA A 278 -51.72 -12.99 45.97
C ALA A 278 -53.11 -12.44 46.34
N THR A 279 -53.83 -11.88 45.35
CA THR A 279 -55.21 -11.40 45.54
C THR A 279 -56.18 -12.56 45.79
N GLU A 280 -56.09 -13.65 45.03
CA GLU A 280 -56.88 -14.87 45.21
C GLU A 280 -56.64 -15.50 46.58
N GLN A 281 -55.38 -15.57 47.02
CA GLN A 281 -55.03 -16.08 48.34
C GLN A 281 -55.60 -15.21 49.47
N ARG A 282 -55.51 -13.88 49.35
CA ARG A 282 -56.09 -12.95 50.33
C ARG A 282 -57.61 -13.11 50.39
N LEU A 283 -58.28 -13.15 49.23
CA LEU A 283 -59.73 -13.31 49.17
C LEU A 283 -60.18 -14.66 49.75
N GLY A 284 -59.40 -15.73 49.50
CA GLY A 284 -59.62 -17.05 50.10
C GLY A 284 -59.55 -17.00 51.63
N ALA A 285 -58.55 -16.34 52.20
CA ALA A 285 -58.41 -16.17 53.64
C ALA A 285 -59.56 -15.33 54.25
N GLU A 286 -59.97 -14.24 53.58
CA GLU A 286 -61.11 -13.40 54.02
C GLU A 286 -62.44 -14.18 54.01
N ILE A 287 -62.66 -15.04 52.99
CA ILE A 287 -63.83 -15.92 52.91
C ILE A 287 -63.79 -16.96 54.02
N GLU A 288 -62.64 -17.57 54.29
CA GLU A 288 -62.50 -18.59 55.33
C GLU A 288 -62.71 -18.00 56.74
N ASP A 289 -62.19 -16.80 57.00
CA ASP A 289 -62.44 -16.07 58.25
C ASP A 289 -63.92 -15.67 58.39
N SER A 290 -64.53 -15.12 57.32
CA SER A 290 -65.96 -14.82 57.32
C SER A 290 -66.81 -16.06 57.58
N ALA A 291 -66.45 -17.19 56.98
CA ALA A 291 -67.14 -18.47 57.20
C ALA A 291 -66.95 -18.96 58.64
N ALA A 292 -65.77 -18.78 59.24
CA ALA A 292 -65.51 -19.12 60.64
C ALA A 292 -66.31 -18.22 61.61
N GLN A 293 -66.39 -16.91 61.33
CA GLN A 293 -67.20 -15.97 62.09
C GLN A 293 -68.69 -16.33 62.02
N VAL A 294 -69.22 -16.61 60.83
CA VAL A 294 -70.61 -17.05 60.65
C VAL A 294 -70.87 -18.37 61.38
N ARG A 295 -69.98 -19.36 61.26
CA ARG A 295 -70.11 -20.63 62.00
C ARG A 295 -70.17 -20.40 63.51
N THR A 296 -69.28 -19.54 64.03
CA THR A 296 -69.23 -19.22 65.46
C THR A 296 -70.50 -18.51 65.92
N ALA A 297 -70.99 -17.52 65.17
CA ALA A 297 -72.24 -16.81 65.47
C ALA A 297 -73.46 -17.76 65.45
N VAL A 298 -73.55 -18.64 64.45
CA VAL A 298 -74.61 -19.65 64.37
C VAL A 298 -74.54 -20.63 65.54
N MET A 299 -73.33 -21.09 65.93
CA MET A 299 -73.18 -21.97 67.10
C MET A 299 -73.60 -21.28 68.40
N ALA A 300 -73.26 -20.00 68.59
CA ALA A 300 -73.70 -19.22 69.74
C ALA A 300 -75.23 -19.08 69.80
N GLU A 301 -75.88 -18.81 68.66
CA GLU A 301 -77.35 -18.72 68.59
C GLU A 301 -78.03 -20.08 68.84
N VAL A 302 -77.44 -21.16 68.34
CA VAL A 302 -77.90 -22.53 68.61
C VAL A 302 -77.81 -22.84 70.10
N ASP A 303 -76.71 -22.48 70.76
CA ASP A 303 -76.54 -22.73 72.19
C ASP A 303 -77.45 -21.84 73.05
N ALA A 304 -77.68 -20.59 72.65
CA ALA A 304 -78.69 -19.72 73.28
C ALA A 304 -80.10 -20.31 73.11
N THR A 305 -80.42 -20.85 71.94
CA THR A 305 -81.70 -21.52 71.68
C THR A 305 -81.86 -22.79 72.52
N LYS A 306 -80.82 -23.62 72.64
CA LYS A 306 -80.84 -24.80 73.52
C LYS A 306 -81.09 -24.42 74.97
N ALA A 307 -80.47 -23.34 75.46
CA ALA A 307 -80.71 -22.84 76.82
C ALA A 307 -82.17 -22.45 77.00
N ARG A 308 -82.75 -21.66 76.07
CA ARG A 308 -84.16 -21.30 76.08
C ARG A 308 -85.10 -22.51 76.04
N VAL A 309 -84.77 -23.53 75.26
CA VAL A 309 -85.54 -24.79 75.20
C VAL A 309 -85.48 -25.52 76.55
N SER A 310 -84.32 -25.59 77.18
CA SER A 310 -84.16 -26.20 78.51
C SER A 310 -84.96 -25.45 79.59
N ASP A 311 -85.01 -24.12 79.53
CA ASP A 311 -85.85 -23.31 80.42
C ASP A 311 -87.34 -23.63 80.23
N VAL A 312 -87.80 -23.77 78.98
CA VAL A 312 -89.19 -24.15 78.66
C VAL A 312 -89.51 -25.57 79.13
N GLU A 313 -88.63 -26.54 78.91
CA GLU A 313 -88.80 -27.91 79.41
C GLU A 313 -88.96 -27.93 80.93
N THR A 314 -88.12 -27.16 81.65
CA THR A 314 -88.20 -27.02 83.10
C THR A 314 -89.53 -26.40 83.54
N ALA A 315 -90.01 -25.37 82.83
CA ALA A 315 -91.30 -24.75 83.10
C ALA A 315 -92.48 -25.72 82.89
N VAL A 316 -92.44 -26.52 81.80
CA VAL A 316 -93.47 -27.53 81.51
C VAL A 316 -93.52 -28.60 82.59
N VAL A 317 -92.37 -29.10 83.06
CA VAL A 317 -92.31 -30.07 84.18
C VAL A 317 -92.97 -29.48 85.42
N ARG A 318 -92.61 -28.24 85.79
CA ARG A 318 -93.18 -27.55 86.95
C ARG A 318 -94.69 -27.34 86.83
N HIS A 319 -95.19 -27.00 85.65
CA HIS A 319 -96.63 -26.91 85.40
C HIS A 319 -97.32 -28.28 85.52
N GLY A 320 -96.68 -29.36 85.05
CA GLY A 320 -97.16 -30.73 85.22
C GLY A 320 -97.27 -31.14 86.69
N GLU A 321 -96.25 -30.84 87.51
CA GLU A 321 -96.28 -31.05 88.96
C GLU A 321 -97.42 -30.28 89.64
N ASN A 322 -97.64 -29.01 89.26
CA ASN A 322 -98.75 -28.21 89.76
C ASN A 322 -100.12 -28.81 89.41
N ILE A 323 -100.30 -29.31 88.19
CA ILE A 323 -101.54 -29.98 87.76
C ILE A 323 -101.78 -31.27 88.55
N ALA A 324 -100.73 -32.07 88.78
CA ALA A 324 -100.81 -33.29 89.59
C ALA A 324 -101.23 -32.98 91.03
N GLY A 325 -100.63 -31.94 91.65
CA GLY A 325 -101.04 -31.49 92.99
C GLY A 325 -102.50 -31.00 93.04
N LEU A 326 -102.97 -30.33 91.99
CA LEU A 326 -104.38 -29.91 91.88
C LEU A 326 -105.34 -31.11 91.78
N ALA A 327 -104.96 -32.14 91.03
CA ALA A 327 -105.73 -33.37 90.90
C ALA A 327 -105.84 -34.10 92.25
N GLU A 328 -104.74 -34.21 92.99
CA GLU A 328 -104.71 -34.82 94.33
C GLU A 328 -105.60 -34.06 95.32
N THR A 329 -105.59 -32.72 95.30
CA THR A 329 -106.52 -31.93 96.11
C THR A 329 -107.98 -32.10 95.70
N THR A 330 -108.27 -32.35 94.42
CA THR A 330 -109.63 -32.59 93.92
C THR A 330 -110.15 -33.95 94.37
N GLU A 331 -109.29 -34.98 94.34
CA GLU A 331 -109.61 -36.32 94.84
C GLU A 331 -109.88 -36.29 96.35
N ALA A 332 -109.04 -35.60 97.14
CA ALA A 332 -109.26 -35.40 98.57
C ALA A 332 -110.59 -34.67 98.88
N LEU A 333 -110.99 -33.71 98.05
CA LEU A 333 -112.27 -33.01 98.19
C LEU A 333 -113.46 -33.94 97.91
N THR A 334 -113.33 -34.80 96.90
CA THR A 334 -114.35 -35.79 96.51
C THR A 334 -114.55 -36.83 97.62
N ASP A 335 -113.47 -37.30 98.23
CA ASP A 335 -113.52 -38.18 99.40
C ASP A 335 -114.17 -37.51 100.61
N ALA A 336 -113.89 -36.23 100.85
CA ALA A 336 -114.51 -35.44 101.91
C ALA A 336 -116.03 -35.25 101.68
N GLU A 337 -116.48 -35.02 100.44
CA GLU A 337 -117.90 -34.99 100.09
C GLU A 337 -118.57 -36.36 100.28
N GLY A 338 -117.88 -37.45 99.94
CA GLY A 338 -118.32 -38.82 100.21
C GLY A 338 -118.51 -39.07 101.71
N ALA A 339 -117.55 -38.66 102.53
CA ALA A 339 -117.63 -38.75 103.99
C ALA A 339 -118.76 -37.88 104.57
N ASN A 340 -118.96 -36.67 104.04
CA ASN A 340 -120.06 -35.79 104.45
C ASN A 340 -121.43 -36.37 104.07
N THR A 341 -121.55 -36.97 102.89
CA THR A 341 -122.77 -37.68 102.46
C THR A 341 -123.06 -38.88 103.37
N ALA A 342 -122.05 -39.68 103.71
CA ALA A 342 -122.18 -40.78 104.64
C ALA A 342 -122.59 -40.30 106.05
N PHE A 343 -122.00 -39.22 106.55
CA PHE A 343 -122.38 -38.59 107.83
C PHE A 343 -123.84 -38.10 107.83
N ARG A 344 -124.30 -37.46 106.73
CA ARG A 344 -125.70 -37.03 106.58
C ARG A 344 -126.67 -38.21 106.55
N GLN A 345 -126.31 -39.31 105.89
CA GLN A 345 -127.11 -40.55 105.91
C GLN A 345 -127.15 -41.20 107.30
N GLN A 346 -126.04 -41.17 108.04
CA GLN A 346 -125.95 -41.67 109.41
C GLN A 346 -126.77 -40.82 110.40
N MET A 347 -126.75 -39.49 110.23
CA MET A 347 -127.59 -38.54 110.98
C MET A 347 -129.09 -38.74 110.67
N ALA A 348 -129.45 -38.95 109.40
CA ALA A 348 -130.83 -39.22 108.99
C ALA A 348 -131.35 -40.58 109.50
N ALA A 349 -130.48 -41.59 109.63
CA ALA A 349 -130.83 -42.90 110.19
C ALA A 349 -130.95 -42.89 111.72
N SER A 350 -130.27 -41.96 112.41
CA SER A 350 -130.24 -41.89 113.88
C SER A 350 -131.36 -41.03 114.47
N TYR A 351 -131.86 -40.03 113.72
CA TYR A 351 -132.86 -39.08 114.19
C TYR A 351 -134.05 -38.98 113.22
N GLY A 352 -135.09 -39.79 113.46
CA GLY A 352 -136.37 -39.66 112.76
C GLY A 352 -137.05 -38.32 113.04
N ALA A 353 -137.37 -37.59 111.97
CA ALA A 353 -138.40 -36.55 111.81
C ALA A 353 -138.58 -35.41 112.85
N ASN A 354 -137.64 -35.16 113.78
CA ASN A 354 -137.69 -33.99 114.66
C ASN A 354 -136.28 -33.47 114.98
N VAL A 355 -135.73 -32.61 114.11
CA VAL A 355 -134.56 -31.80 114.45
C VAL A 355 -135.05 -30.45 114.98
N PRO A 356 -134.66 -30.02 116.19
CA PRO A 356 -134.99 -28.69 116.71
C PRO A 356 -134.41 -27.58 115.83
N GLN A 357 -135.24 -26.60 115.45
CA GLN A 357 -134.93 -25.47 114.56
C GLN A 357 -133.64 -24.69 114.92
N GLY A 358 -133.17 -24.76 116.17
CA GLY A 358 -131.93 -24.13 116.63
C GLY A 358 -130.64 -24.73 116.02
N ILE A 359 -130.60 -26.05 115.80
CA ILE A 359 -129.41 -26.72 115.23
C ILE A 359 -129.37 -26.54 113.70
N ALA A 360 -130.53 -26.47 113.04
CA ALA A 360 -130.61 -26.20 111.61
C ALA A 360 -130.08 -24.80 111.25
N ASN A 361 -130.37 -23.79 112.07
CA ASN A 361 -129.86 -22.42 111.85
C ASN A 361 -128.35 -22.29 112.09
N GLU A 362 -127.79 -23.08 113.01
CA GLU A 362 -126.35 -23.08 113.30
C GLU A 362 -125.56 -23.85 112.23
N ILE A 363 -126.15 -24.92 111.67
CA ILE A 363 -125.64 -25.63 110.49
C ILE A 363 -125.71 -24.75 109.24
N ASP A 364 -126.83 -24.07 108.98
CA ASP A 364 -126.93 -23.12 107.84
C ASP A 364 -125.97 -21.94 107.99
N GLY A 365 -125.75 -21.45 109.22
CA GLY A 365 -124.75 -20.43 109.51
C GLY A 365 -123.32 -20.90 109.23
N GLN A 366 -122.96 -22.13 109.60
CA GLN A 366 -121.65 -22.70 109.31
C GLN A 366 -121.47 -23.03 107.82
N VAL A 367 -122.50 -23.53 107.14
CA VAL A 367 -122.47 -23.80 105.68
C VAL A 367 -122.34 -22.49 104.89
N SER A 368 -123.03 -21.43 105.31
CA SER A 368 -122.90 -20.10 104.67
C SER A 368 -121.52 -19.47 104.91
N ALA A 369 -120.92 -19.66 106.08
CA ALA A 369 -119.55 -19.22 106.37
C ALA A 369 -118.49 -19.99 105.56
N VAL A 370 -118.67 -21.30 105.37
CA VAL A 370 -117.78 -22.13 104.55
C VAL A 370 -117.94 -21.79 103.06
N SER A 371 -119.16 -21.54 102.59
CA SER A 371 -119.41 -21.12 101.20
C SER A 371 -118.79 -19.76 100.89
N ALA A 372 -118.90 -18.79 101.81
CA ALA A 372 -118.26 -17.48 101.68
C ALA A 372 -116.72 -17.57 101.70
N ALA A 373 -116.14 -18.45 102.51
CA ALA A 373 -114.70 -18.69 102.53
C ALA A 373 -114.21 -19.38 101.23
N PHE A 374 -115.04 -20.21 100.61
CA PHE A 374 -114.73 -20.86 99.33
C PHE A 374 -114.80 -19.87 98.16
N GLU A 375 -115.83 -19.01 98.11
CA GLU A 375 -115.93 -17.92 97.14
C GLU A 375 -114.76 -16.94 97.25
N GLN A 376 -114.37 -16.55 98.46
CA GLN A 376 -113.20 -15.68 98.68
C GLN A 376 -111.89 -16.32 98.17
N ARG A 377 -111.77 -17.65 98.28
CA ARG A 377 -110.58 -18.39 97.82
C ARG A 377 -110.56 -18.50 96.29
N ILE A 378 -111.70 -18.72 95.66
CA ILE A 378 -111.86 -18.69 94.20
C ILE A 378 -111.52 -17.29 93.65
N ASP A 379 -112.01 -16.21 94.28
CA ASP A 379 -111.72 -14.85 93.85
C ASP A 379 -110.23 -14.48 94.02
N THR A 380 -109.59 -15.00 95.07
CA THR A 380 -108.13 -14.82 95.29
C THR A 380 -107.32 -15.57 94.22
N GLU A 381 -107.74 -16.77 93.83
CA GLU A 381 -107.10 -17.56 92.78
C GLU A 381 -107.36 -17.00 91.37
N ALA A 382 -108.57 -16.48 91.13
CA ALA A 382 -108.92 -15.77 89.90
C ALA A 382 -108.07 -14.49 89.75
N SER A 383 -107.92 -13.71 90.84
CA SER A 383 -107.05 -12.53 90.88
C SER A 383 -105.58 -12.89 90.66
N ALA A 384 -105.11 -14.02 91.18
CA ALA A 384 -103.75 -14.52 90.94
C ALA A 384 -103.55 -14.98 89.48
N ARG A 385 -104.57 -15.58 88.85
CA ARG A 385 -104.56 -15.94 87.42
C ARG A 385 -104.62 -14.70 86.52
N GLU A 386 -105.37 -13.66 86.90
CA GLU A 386 -105.41 -12.37 86.19
C GLU A 386 -104.06 -11.62 86.32
N ALA A 387 -103.41 -11.69 87.49
CA ALA A 387 -102.06 -11.16 87.70
C ALA A 387 -101.00 -11.94 86.91
N LEU A 388 -101.12 -13.27 86.81
CA LEU A 388 -100.25 -14.11 85.98
C LEU A 388 -100.50 -13.84 84.48
N ALA A 389 -101.76 -13.66 84.06
CA ALA A 389 -102.11 -13.27 82.69
C ALA A 389 -101.58 -11.86 82.34
N SER A 390 -101.57 -10.93 83.30
CA SER A 390 -100.95 -9.61 83.15
C SER A 390 -99.41 -9.67 83.11
N GLN A 391 -98.78 -10.55 83.90
CA GLN A 391 -97.32 -10.80 83.83
C GLN A 391 -96.90 -11.50 82.52
N VAL A 392 -97.71 -12.45 82.02
CA VAL A 392 -97.49 -13.09 80.71
C VAL A 392 -97.72 -12.07 79.57
N SER A 393 -98.74 -11.22 79.66
CA SER A 393 -99.01 -10.14 78.70
C SER A 393 -97.92 -9.05 78.68
N THR A 394 -97.26 -8.78 79.81
CA THR A 394 -96.13 -7.82 79.91
C THR A 394 -94.78 -8.43 79.50
N LEU A 395 -94.59 -9.75 79.62
CA LEU A 395 -93.44 -10.46 79.03
C LEU A 395 -93.56 -10.59 77.49
N GLU A 396 -94.77 -10.77 76.95
CA GLU A 396 -94.98 -10.83 75.48
C GLU A 396 -94.81 -9.49 74.77
N THR A 397 -94.89 -8.35 75.47
CA THR A 397 -94.87 -7.01 74.85
C THR A 397 -93.55 -6.25 74.93
N SER A 398 -92.49 -6.80 75.55
CA SER A 398 -91.20 -6.09 75.66
C SER A 398 -89.99 -6.70 74.93
N THR A 399 -90.09 -7.91 74.34
CA THR A 399 -88.94 -8.51 73.60
C THR A 399 -89.29 -9.36 72.37
N ALA A 400 -90.28 -8.97 71.54
CA ALA A 400 -90.33 -9.33 70.11
C ALA A 400 -91.33 -8.47 69.30
N PRO A 401 -91.09 -8.18 68.01
CA PRO A 401 -91.91 -7.28 67.19
C PRO A 401 -93.30 -7.88 66.86
N THR A 402 -94.34 -7.05 66.94
CA THR A 402 -95.73 -7.37 66.60
C THR A 402 -95.92 -7.80 65.14
N ILE A 403 -96.32 -9.04 64.86
CA ILE A 403 -96.62 -9.53 63.47
C ILE A 403 -97.99 -10.23 63.31
N PHE A 404 -98.87 -10.35 64.33
CA PHE A 404 -100.23 -10.88 64.06
C PHE A 404 -101.32 -10.16 64.86
N SER A 405 -102.36 -9.70 64.17
CA SER A 405 -103.61 -9.17 64.73
C SER A 405 -104.73 -10.21 64.50
N ASP A 406 -105.41 -10.65 65.56
CA ASP A 406 -106.49 -11.66 65.54
C ASP A 406 -107.86 -11.14 65.04
N ALA A 407 -107.87 -10.23 64.08
CA ALA A 407 -109.11 -9.86 63.41
C ALA A 407 -109.38 -10.80 62.22
N GLN A 408 -110.18 -11.85 62.42
CA GLN A 408 -110.82 -12.60 61.33
C GLN A 408 -111.99 -11.78 60.74
N PRO A 409 -111.98 -11.40 59.45
CA PRO A 409 -113.17 -10.90 58.76
C PRO A 409 -114.06 -12.08 58.33
N SER A 410 -115.37 -11.93 58.46
CA SER A 410 -116.40 -12.87 57.97
C SER A 410 -116.33 -13.10 56.45
N PRO A 411 -116.74 -14.28 55.94
CA PRO A 411 -116.74 -14.56 54.51
C PRO A 411 -117.77 -13.67 53.77
N PRO A 412 -117.42 -13.02 52.64
CA PRO A 412 -118.41 -12.34 51.81
C PRO A 412 -119.16 -13.34 50.93
N ALA A 413 -120.48 -13.24 50.92
CA ALA A 413 -121.32 -13.83 49.89
C ALA A 413 -121.14 -13.06 48.58
N GLY A 414 -120.68 -13.76 47.53
CA GLY A 414 -120.70 -13.29 46.14
C GLY A 414 -119.45 -12.53 45.69
N GLY A 415 -119.00 -12.86 44.47
CA GLY A 415 -118.26 -11.95 43.60
C GLY A 415 -116.77 -11.73 43.90
N PHE A 416 -115.94 -12.37 43.06
CA PHE A 416 -114.73 -11.84 42.42
C PHE A 416 -113.68 -11.00 43.19
N LYS A 417 -112.44 -11.49 42.98
CA LYS A 417 -111.14 -10.83 42.85
C LYS A 417 -110.23 -10.69 44.07
N VAL A 418 -109.14 -11.45 43.94
CA VAL A 418 -107.78 -11.25 44.46
C VAL A 418 -107.41 -9.77 44.60
N PRO A 419 -106.76 -9.43 45.71
CA PRO A 419 -105.54 -8.63 45.60
C PRO A 419 -104.38 -9.28 46.37
N THR A 420 -103.24 -9.27 45.69
CA THR A 420 -101.89 -9.56 46.15
C THR A 420 -101.51 -8.78 47.42
N PHE A 421 -100.76 -9.42 48.32
CA PHE A 421 -99.95 -8.69 49.30
C PHE A 421 -98.50 -9.19 49.29
N TRP A 422 -97.58 -8.23 49.41
CA TRP A 422 -96.15 -8.36 49.16
C TRP A 422 -95.40 -9.01 50.33
N VAL A 423 -94.38 -9.80 49.98
CA VAL A 423 -93.40 -10.38 50.91
C VAL A 423 -92.15 -9.51 50.92
N LYS A 424 -91.60 -9.21 52.10
CA LYS A 424 -90.21 -8.76 52.23
C LYS A 424 -89.31 -10.00 52.31
N THR A 425 -88.45 -10.17 51.31
CA THR A 425 -87.44 -11.22 51.26
C THR A 425 -86.07 -10.70 51.67
N GLY A 426 -85.28 -11.62 52.21
CA GLY A 426 -83.86 -11.48 52.55
C GLY A 426 -83.43 -12.60 53.52
N GLN A 427 -83.97 -13.81 53.33
CA GLN A 427 -83.27 -15.06 52.89
C GLN A 427 -82.43 -15.69 54.03
N THR A 428 -82.58 -16.97 54.40
CA THR A 428 -82.84 -18.15 53.56
C THR A 428 -83.52 -19.27 54.37
N GLY A 429 -84.59 -19.90 53.86
CA GLY A 429 -85.07 -21.19 54.38
C GLY A 429 -86.54 -21.56 54.10
N ALA A 430 -86.74 -22.35 53.05
CA ALA A 430 -87.82 -23.33 52.80
C ALA A 430 -89.31 -22.94 52.92
N TYR A 431 -90.01 -23.02 51.79
CA TYR A 431 -91.46 -22.87 51.63
C TYR A 431 -92.21 -24.14 52.06
N LEU A 432 -93.25 -24.00 52.88
CA LEU A 432 -94.22 -25.07 53.13
C LEU A 432 -95.59 -24.67 52.58
N THR A 433 -95.93 -25.22 51.42
CA THR A 433 -97.25 -25.14 50.80
C THR A 433 -98.26 -25.91 51.65
N GLN A 434 -99.33 -25.25 52.12
CA GLN A 434 -100.49 -25.92 52.74
C GLN A 434 -101.63 -26.00 51.72
N ILE A 435 -102.26 -27.16 51.60
CA ILE A 435 -103.41 -27.40 50.71
C ILE A 435 -104.68 -27.49 51.56
N TRP A 436 -105.74 -26.82 51.13
CA TRP A 436 -107.08 -26.91 51.70
C TRP A 436 -107.87 -28.04 51.05
N ASP A 437 -108.42 -28.96 51.85
CA ASP A 437 -109.10 -30.16 51.36
C ASP A 437 -110.63 -30.12 51.50
N GLY A 438 -111.19 -28.97 51.86
CA GLY A 438 -112.63 -28.78 52.04
C GLY A 438 -113.13 -28.93 53.48
N THR A 439 -112.29 -29.32 54.45
CA THR A 439 -112.67 -29.34 55.88
C THR A 439 -111.60 -28.82 56.85
N GLY A 440 -110.36 -28.62 56.42
CA GLY A 440 -109.32 -27.96 57.22
C GLY A 440 -107.99 -27.78 56.47
N TRP A 441 -107.06 -26.99 57.03
CA TRP A 441 -105.70 -26.84 56.51
C TRP A 441 -104.78 -27.92 57.08
N ARG A 442 -103.99 -28.60 56.23
CA ARG A 442 -103.04 -29.66 56.65
C ARG A 442 -101.61 -29.42 56.12
N LYS A 443 -100.60 -29.96 56.82
CA LYS A 443 -99.20 -30.05 56.35
C LYS A 443 -98.98 -31.38 55.60
N ALA A 444 -98.15 -31.39 54.55
CA ALA A 444 -97.81 -32.61 53.80
C ALA A 444 -96.76 -33.47 54.55
N ASP A 445 -96.98 -34.79 54.64
CA ASP A 445 -96.10 -35.74 55.35
C ASP A 445 -94.74 -35.96 54.65
N LEU A 446 -93.71 -36.28 55.46
CA LEU A 446 -92.30 -36.47 55.06
C LEU A 446 -92.04 -37.87 54.46
N ASP A 447 -91.45 -37.94 53.26
CA ASP A 447 -91.07 -39.19 52.59
C ASP A 447 -89.71 -39.73 53.09
N VAL A 448 -89.74 -40.90 53.74
CA VAL A 448 -88.60 -41.62 54.33
C VAL A 448 -87.69 -42.32 53.31
N THR A 449 -87.94 -42.17 52.00
CA THR A 449 -87.07 -42.72 50.94
C THR A 449 -86.10 -41.70 50.33
N SER A 450 -86.09 -40.45 50.81
CA SER A 450 -85.24 -39.39 50.25
C SER A 450 -83.80 -39.36 50.84
N PRO A 451 -82.79 -38.87 50.09
CA PRO A 451 -81.39 -38.76 50.52
C PRO A 451 -81.18 -38.02 51.85
N THR A 452 -82.12 -37.13 52.20
CA THR A 452 -82.11 -36.35 53.44
C THR A 452 -82.42 -37.21 54.67
N GLY A 453 -83.23 -38.27 54.53
CA GLY A 453 -83.48 -39.26 55.60
C GLY A 453 -82.27 -40.15 55.90
N ALA A 454 -81.47 -40.46 54.88
CA ALA A 454 -80.22 -41.22 55.04
C ALA A 454 -79.12 -40.41 55.75
N LEU A 455 -79.04 -39.10 55.49
CA LEU A 455 -78.10 -38.18 56.16
C LEU A 455 -78.36 -38.06 57.66
N VAL A 456 -79.63 -38.11 58.09
CA VAL A 456 -79.99 -38.07 59.52
C VAL A 456 -79.62 -39.38 60.25
N GLN A 457 -79.65 -40.52 59.56
CA GLN A 457 -79.15 -41.80 60.10
C GLN A 457 -77.61 -41.88 60.14
N GLN A 458 -76.94 -41.30 59.15
CA GLN A 458 -75.47 -41.22 59.09
C GLN A 458 -74.90 -40.27 60.16
N LEU A 459 -75.63 -39.20 60.51
CA LEU A 459 -75.27 -38.28 61.60
C LEU A 459 -75.38 -38.94 62.99
N ASN A 460 -76.32 -39.88 63.17
CA ASN A 460 -76.49 -40.61 64.43
C ASN A 460 -75.51 -41.79 64.62
N THR A 461 -74.84 -42.25 63.57
CA THR A 461 -73.83 -43.33 63.64
C THR A 461 -72.37 -42.82 63.65
N THR A 462 -72.15 -41.53 63.39
CA THR A 462 -70.79 -40.92 63.27
C THR A 462 -70.46 -39.99 64.45
N LYS A 463 -70.74 -40.41 65.70
CA LYS A 463 -70.18 -39.74 66.90
C LYS A 463 -68.94 -40.49 67.36
N ILE A 464 -67.77 -40.01 66.95
CA ILE A 464 -66.45 -40.39 67.48
C ILE A 464 -66.38 -39.90 68.94
N THR A 465 -66.07 -40.78 69.90
CA THR A 465 -65.89 -40.39 71.31
C THR A 465 -64.56 -39.65 71.49
N ALA A 466 -64.53 -38.68 72.42
CA ALA A 466 -63.39 -37.78 72.68
C ALA A 466 -62.04 -38.51 72.93
N GLU A 467 -62.09 -39.76 73.37
CA GLU A 467 -60.91 -40.60 73.63
C GLU A 467 -60.17 -41.04 72.35
N GLN A 468 -60.85 -41.19 71.21
CA GLN A 468 -60.18 -41.55 69.94
C GLN A 468 -59.46 -40.37 69.29
N ALA A 469 -59.95 -39.14 69.49
CA ALA A 469 -59.27 -37.93 69.01
C ALA A 469 -57.99 -37.64 69.83
N GLN A 470 -58.01 -37.95 71.13
CA GLN A 470 -56.86 -37.74 72.02
C GLN A 470 -55.73 -38.75 71.79
N ALA A 471 -56.07 -40.02 71.46
CA ALA A 471 -55.08 -41.05 71.16
C ALA A 471 -54.33 -40.81 69.84
N ILE A 472 -55.00 -40.28 68.81
CA ILE A 472 -54.37 -39.95 67.52
C ILE A 472 -53.46 -38.73 67.64
N ALA A 473 -53.90 -37.69 68.38
CA ALA A 473 -53.09 -36.51 68.66
C ALA A 473 -51.86 -36.83 69.52
N ALA A 474 -52.00 -37.69 70.55
CA ALA A 474 -50.87 -38.10 71.39
C ALA A 474 -49.84 -38.96 70.64
N THR A 475 -50.28 -39.84 69.74
CA THR A 475 -49.37 -40.74 69.00
C THR A 475 -48.57 -40.00 67.92
N GLN A 476 -49.18 -39.01 67.23
CA GLN A 476 -48.46 -38.19 66.24
C GLN A 476 -47.54 -37.15 66.88
N VAL A 477 -47.93 -36.54 68.01
CA VAL A 477 -47.09 -35.58 68.74
C VAL A 477 -45.90 -36.27 69.41
N GLN A 478 -46.05 -37.51 69.88
CA GLN A 478 -44.97 -38.24 70.53
C GLN A 478 -43.93 -38.79 69.54
N ALA A 479 -44.33 -39.19 68.34
CA ALA A 479 -43.40 -39.53 67.25
C ALA A 479 -42.56 -38.32 66.79
N PHE A 480 -43.16 -37.12 66.75
CA PHE A 480 -42.45 -35.88 66.41
C PHE A 480 -41.50 -35.40 67.53
N LYS A 481 -41.86 -35.68 68.80
CA LYS A 481 -41.09 -35.30 69.99
C LYS A 481 -39.86 -36.18 70.23
N ASP A 482 -39.92 -37.46 69.86
CA ASP A 482 -38.86 -38.43 70.17
C ASP A 482 -37.87 -38.67 69.00
N GLY A 483 -38.23 -38.37 67.74
CA GLY A 483 -37.38 -38.59 66.55
C GLY A 483 -36.59 -37.37 66.08
N ASP A 484 -37.27 -36.25 65.80
CA ASP A 484 -36.66 -35.11 65.08
C ASP A 484 -36.09 -34.03 66.01
N PHE A 485 -36.69 -33.83 67.18
CA PHE A 485 -36.28 -32.79 68.12
C PHE A 485 -35.01 -33.14 68.92
N ALA A 486 -34.73 -34.44 69.12
CA ALA A 486 -33.54 -34.90 69.83
C ALA A 486 -32.25 -34.73 69.00
N ALA A 487 -32.32 -34.95 67.68
CA ALA A 487 -31.19 -34.76 66.77
C ALA A 487 -30.79 -33.28 66.64
N ILE A 488 -31.78 -32.37 66.55
CA ILE A 488 -31.55 -30.92 66.47
C ILE A 488 -31.01 -30.36 67.80
N ARG A 489 -31.44 -30.91 68.95
CA ARG A 489 -30.99 -30.44 70.27
C ARG A 489 -29.60 -30.97 70.67
N GLN A 490 -29.14 -32.07 70.08
CA GLN A 490 -27.83 -32.64 70.38
C GLN A 490 -26.67 -31.94 69.66
N GLU A 491 -26.88 -31.33 68.47
CA GLU A 491 -25.91 -30.40 67.86
C GLU A 491 -25.93 -29.01 68.50
N PHE A 492 -27.09 -28.51 68.95
CA PHE A 492 -27.21 -27.18 69.57
C PHE A 492 -26.51 -27.09 70.96
N ASN A 493 -26.31 -28.21 71.66
CA ASN A 493 -25.71 -28.21 73.01
C ASN A 493 -24.20 -28.49 73.05
N VAL A 494 -23.54 -28.91 71.96
CA VAL A 494 -22.12 -29.32 72.03
C VAL A 494 -21.12 -28.16 71.87
N VAL A 495 -21.54 -26.92 71.55
CA VAL A 495 -20.62 -25.76 71.48
C VAL A 495 -20.93 -24.64 72.49
N ALA A 496 -22.02 -24.72 73.24
CA ALA A 496 -22.37 -23.69 74.24
C ALA A 496 -21.95 -24.02 75.68
N GLY A 497 -21.31 -25.17 75.92
CA GLY A 497 -21.10 -25.72 77.26
C GLY A 497 -19.64 -25.88 77.67
N GLN A 498 -18.86 -24.79 77.74
CA GLN A 498 -17.77 -24.57 78.71
C GLN A 498 -16.93 -23.34 78.30
N HIS A 499 -17.34 -22.14 78.71
CA HIS A 499 -16.36 -21.10 79.06
C HIS A 499 -17.02 -20.08 79.98
N SER A 500 -16.82 -20.30 81.28
CA SER A 500 -17.04 -19.27 82.30
C SER A 500 -15.85 -18.31 82.24
N GLY A 501 -16.10 -17.05 81.89
CA GLY A 501 -15.16 -15.95 82.13
C GLY A 501 -14.85 -15.03 80.94
N MET A 502 -15.61 -13.93 80.89
CA MET A 502 -15.20 -12.59 80.41
C MET A 502 -15.09 -12.30 78.90
N TYR A 503 -16.13 -11.59 78.42
CA TYR A 503 -16.19 -10.61 77.31
C TYR A 503 -15.83 -11.05 75.88
N GLY A 504 -16.90 -11.36 75.13
CA GLY A 504 -17.25 -10.59 73.94
C GLY A 504 -16.51 -10.93 72.64
N GLN A 505 -17.19 -11.67 71.77
CA GLN A 505 -17.42 -11.31 70.37
C GLN A 505 -18.39 -12.34 69.77
N TRP A 506 -19.45 -11.87 69.11
CA TRP A 506 -20.55 -12.69 68.62
C TRP A 506 -20.06 -13.71 67.57
N GLN A 507 -19.84 -14.95 67.99
CA GLN A 507 -19.54 -16.07 67.10
C GLN A 507 -20.85 -16.79 66.76
N ALA A 508 -21.53 -16.36 65.71
CA ALA A 508 -22.59 -17.14 65.09
C ALA A 508 -21.97 -17.92 63.91
N ASN A 509 -21.51 -19.15 64.18
CA ASN A 509 -21.13 -20.07 63.12
C ASN A 509 -22.38 -20.87 62.75
N TYR A 510 -22.96 -20.62 61.59
CA TYR A 510 -24.06 -21.41 61.07
C TYR A 510 -23.52 -22.33 59.98
N SER A 511 -23.54 -23.64 60.21
CA SER A 511 -23.13 -24.63 59.22
C SER A 511 -24.22 -25.65 58.98
N VAL A 512 -24.61 -25.83 57.72
CA VAL A 512 -25.41 -26.98 57.29
C VAL A 512 -24.43 -27.98 56.71
N LYS A 513 -24.31 -29.17 57.31
CA LYS A 513 -23.41 -30.23 56.86
C LYS A 513 -24.18 -31.52 56.66
N ILE A 514 -24.05 -32.09 55.48
CA ILE A 514 -24.60 -33.41 55.13
C ILE A 514 -23.40 -34.34 54.95
N ASN A 515 -23.37 -35.41 55.73
CA ASN A 515 -22.41 -36.50 55.59
C ASN A 515 -23.14 -37.68 54.93
N ALA A 516 -22.84 -37.94 53.66
CA ALA A 516 -23.55 -38.93 52.86
C ALA A 516 -22.81 -40.28 52.75
N GLY A 517 -21.88 -40.57 53.67
CA GLY A 517 -21.09 -41.80 53.70
C GLY A 517 -19.68 -41.61 53.14
N THR A 518 -19.11 -42.65 52.51
CA THR A 518 -17.73 -42.62 51.98
C THR A 518 -17.65 -43.10 50.53
N ILE A 519 -16.84 -42.46 49.69
CA ILE A 519 -16.40 -42.99 48.39
C ILE A 519 -14.93 -43.35 48.51
N ASN A 520 -14.56 -44.60 48.20
CA ASN A 520 -13.17 -45.10 48.30
C ASN A 520 -12.52 -44.85 49.68
N GLY A 521 -13.29 -44.92 50.77
CA GLY A 521 -12.81 -44.69 52.14
C GLY A 521 -12.68 -43.23 52.57
N VAL A 522 -13.01 -42.27 51.70
CA VAL A 522 -13.00 -40.83 52.02
C VAL A 522 -14.43 -40.35 52.28
N PRO A 523 -14.71 -39.63 53.39
CA PRO A 523 -16.04 -39.14 53.71
C PRO A 523 -16.52 -38.10 52.69
N VAL A 524 -17.72 -38.30 52.15
CA VAL A 524 -18.39 -37.37 51.25
C VAL A 524 -19.13 -36.36 52.11
N VAL A 525 -18.60 -35.14 52.13
CA VAL A 525 -19.15 -34.02 52.90
C VAL A 525 -19.59 -32.95 51.94
N ALA A 526 -20.86 -32.54 52.08
CA ALA A 526 -21.40 -31.34 51.46
C ALA A 526 -21.88 -30.40 52.56
N GLY A 527 -21.51 -29.13 52.51
CA GLY A 527 -21.98 -28.18 53.49
C GLY A 527 -21.66 -26.73 53.20
N ILE A 528 -22.41 -25.85 53.83
CA ILE A 528 -22.26 -24.40 53.76
C ILE A 528 -22.06 -23.93 55.19
N ALA A 529 -21.00 -23.15 55.42
CA ALA A 529 -20.76 -22.47 56.68
C ALA A 529 -20.64 -20.96 56.47
N LEU A 530 -21.29 -20.21 57.34
CA LEU A 530 -21.13 -18.77 57.50
C LEU A 530 -20.39 -18.54 58.81
N SER A 531 -19.25 -17.85 58.74
CA SER A 531 -18.49 -17.44 59.91
C SER A 531 -18.29 -15.94 59.88
N ALA A 532 -18.43 -15.30 61.04
CA ALA A 532 -18.14 -13.88 61.20
C ALA A 532 -17.13 -13.74 62.34
N ASN A 533 -15.90 -13.38 61.99
CA ASN A 533 -14.80 -13.21 62.92
C ASN A 533 -14.34 -11.73 62.94
N PRO A 534 -14.34 -11.06 64.09
CA PRO A 534 -13.95 -9.64 64.19
C PRO A 534 -12.49 -9.33 63.87
N GLN A 535 -11.60 -10.32 63.91
CA GLN A 535 -10.17 -10.17 63.64
C GLN A 535 -9.80 -10.54 62.20
N THR A 536 -10.51 -11.49 61.59
CA THR A 536 -10.17 -12.03 60.26
C THR A 536 -11.22 -11.74 59.18
N GLY A 537 -12.39 -11.20 59.54
CA GLY A 537 -13.48 -10.88 58.62
C GLY A 537 -14.60 -11.93 58.60
N SER A 538 -15.50 -11.80 57.62
CA SER A 538 -16.59 -12.75 57.40
C SER A 538 -16.22 -13.74 56.30
N ASP A 539 -16.42 -15.03 56.57
CA ASP A 539 -16.16 -16.12 55.63
C ASP A 539 -17.47 -16.81 55.22
N PHE A 540 -17.62 -17.04 53.92
CA PHE A 540 -18.61 -17.96 53.36
C PHE A 540 -17.86 -19.18 52.84
N ILE A 541 -18.01 -20.31 53.53
CA ILE A 541 -17.25 -21.53 53.28
C ILE A 541 -18.19 -22.57 52.71
N VAL A 542 -17.94 -22.99 51.47
CA VAL A 542 -18.64 -24.11 50.83
C VAL A 542 -17.71 -25.30 50.82
N THR A 543 -18.08 -26.35 51.55
CA THR A 543 -17.35 -27.64 51.56
C THR A 543 -18.10 -28.59 50.65
N ALA A 544 -17.61 -28.83 49.45
CA ALA A 544 -18.17 -29.81 48.53
C ALA A 544 -17.11 -30.25 47.52
N ASP A 545 -17.25 -31.46 46.98
CA ASP A 545 -16.38 -31.92 45.88
C ASP A 545 -16.55 -31.07 44.61
N ARG A 546 -17.75 -30.50 44.39
CA ARG A 546 -18.07 -29.63 43.25
C ARG A 546 -19.09 -28.56 43.63
N PHE A 547 -18.94 -27.35 43.10
CA PHE A 547 -19.87 -26.23 43.26
C PHE A 547 -20.45 -25.81 41.90
N ALA A 548 -21.78 -25.72 41.78
CA ALA A 548 -22.47 -25.32 40.54
C ALA A 548 -23.80 -24.63 40.80
N PHE A 549 -24.15 -23.72 39.87
CA PHE A 549 -25.52 -23.26 39.67
C PHE A 549 -26.11 -24.08 38.53
N VAL A 550 -27.16 -24.86 38.81
CA VAL A 550 -27.75 -25.80 37.84
C VAL A 550 -29.06 -25.23 37.33
N HIS A 551 -29.19 -25.07 36.01
CA HIS A 551 -30.50 -24.99 35.37
C HIS A 551 -31.01 -26.42 35.17
N PRO A 552 -32.10 -26.85 35.82
CA PRO A 552 -32.59 -28.22 35.71
C PRO A 552 -33.17 -28.46 34.31
N GLN A 553 -32.33 -28.89 33.37
CA GLN A 553 -32.77 -29.45 32.10
C GLN A 553 -32.94 -30.94 32.29
N TYR A 554 -34.16 -31.44 32.14
CA TYR A 554 -34.46 -32.86 32.17
C TYR A 554 -34.54 -33.39 30.74
N THR A 555 -33.95 -34.55 30.47
CA THR A 555 -34.25 -35.30 29.24
C THR A 555 -35.68 -35.83 29.31
N SER A 556 -36.27 -36.14 28.15
CA SER A 556 -37.56 -36.84 28.04
C SER A 556 -37.45 -38.23 28.71
N GLY A 557 -37.68 -38.28 30.01
CA GLY A 557 -37.37 -39.43 30.88
C GLY A 557 -37.03 -39.05 32.33
N GLY A 558 -36.97 -37.76 32.68
CA GLY A 558 -36.81 -37.30 34.07
C GLY A 558 -35.38 -37.34 34.60
N SER A 559 -34.39 -37.67 33.76
CA SER A 559 -32.97 -37.62 34.13
C SER A 559 -32.38 -36.24 33.80
N LEU A 560 -31.56 -35.68 34.69
CA LEU A 560 -30.86 -34.42 34.45
C LEU A 560 -29.92 -34.55 33.22
N ALA A 561 -30.14 -33.72 32.21
CA ALA A 561 -29.54 -33.83 30.88
C ALA A 561 -28.05 -33.48 30.83
N SER A 562 -27.58 -32.54 31.66
CA SER A 562 -26.16 -32.36 31.99
C SER A 562 -26.00 -31.34 33.12
N ILE A 563 -25.06 -31.57 34.04
CA ILE A 563 -24.65 -30.57 35.03
C ILE A 563 -23.38 -29.90 34.51
N LYS A 564 -23.39 -28.57 34.38
CA LYS A 564 -22.21 -27.76 34.03
C LYS A 564 -21.70 -27.08 35.30
N TYR A 565 -20.41 -27.24 35.59
CA TYR A 565 -19.75 -26.59 36.73
C TYR A 565 -18.97 -25.38 36.22
N PRO A 566 -19.35 -24.14 36.56
CA PRO A 566 -18.63 -22.96 36.07
C PRO A 566 -17.20 -22.90 36.61
N PHE A 567 -16.99 -23.40 37.83
CA PHE A 567 -15.70 -23.50 38.49
C PHE A 567 -15.43 -24.94 38.94
N VAL A 568 -14.22 -25.42 38.68
CA VAL A 568 -13.69 -26.69 39.19
C VAL A 568 -12.53 -26.35 40.12
N ILE A 569 -12.71 -26.58 41.42
CA ILE A 569 -11.67 -26.34 42.42
C ILE A 569 -10.86 -27.62 42.56
N GLY A 570 -9.54 -27.51 42.56
CA GLY A 570 -8.64 -28.64 42.72
C GLY A 570 -7.22 -28.19 42.99
N THR A 571 -6.27 -29.12 42.98
CA THR A 571 -4.85 -28.80 43.11
C THR A 571 -4.10 -29.16 41.84
N VAL A 572 -3.36 -28.21 41.27
CA VAL A 572 -2.40 -28.47 40.18
C VAL A 572 -1.01 -28.23 40.74
N GLY A 573 -0.17 -29.26 40.75
CA GLY A 573 1.19 -29.17 41.30
C GLY A 573 1.25 -28.86 42.80
N GLY A 574 0.23 -29.25 43.57
CA GLY A 574 0.15 -29.04 45.02
C GLY A 574 -0.32 -27.66 45.46
N GLN A 575 -0.65 -26.77 44.52
CA GLN A 575 -1.27 -25.47 44.81
C GLN A 575 -2.77 -25.53 44.51
N SER A 576 -3.60 -24.91 45.35
CA SER A 576 -5.02 -24.75 45.09
C SER A 576 -5.24 -23.92 43.82
N THR A 577 -6.08 -24.42 42.93
CA THR A 577 -6.39 -23.85 41.62
C THR A 577 -7.88 -23.89 41.34
N VAL A 578 -8.34 -22.95 40.52
CA VAL A 578 -9.71 -22.91 39.99
C VAL A 578 -9.64 -23.03 38.47
N GLY A 579 -10.25 -24.07 37.92
CA GLY A 579 -10.52 -24.22 36.49
C GLY A 579 -11.90 -23.63 36.15
N ILE A 580 -12.02 -22.90 35.03
CA ILE A 580 -13.30 -22.38 34.55
C ILE A 580 -13.79 -23.28 33.42
N GLN A 581 -14.93 -23.95 33.60
CA GLN A 581 -15.48 -24.91 32.64
C GLN A 581 -16.75 -24.35 31.97
N GLY A 582 -16.55 -23.61 30.87
CA GLY A 582 -17.58 -22.95 30.05
C GLY A 582 -16.93 -22.08 28.96
N ALA A 583 -17.72 -21.42 28.10
CA ALA A 583 -17.18 -20.35 27.26
C ALA A 583 -16.62 -19.26 28.19
N LEU A 584 -15.35 -18.90 28.01
CA LEU A 584 -14.62 -18.00 28.89
C LEU A 584 -15.23 -16.61 28.83
N VAL A 585 -15.92 -16.22 29.93
CA VAL A 585 -16.43 -14.88 30.28
C VAL A 585 -17.09 -14.11 29.12
N VAL A 586 -18.41 -14.08 29.13
CA VAL A 586 -19.23 -13.23 28.24
C VAL A 586 -18.80 -11.76 28.36
N ASP A 587 -18.63 -11.12 27.20
CA ASP A 587 -18.27 -9.72 26.94
C ASP A 587 -17.26 -9.03 27.89
N GLY A 588 -15.99 -9.02 27.45
CA GLY A 588 -15.17 -7.81 27.59
C GLY A 588 -14.18 -7.68 28.75
N THR A 589 -14.04 -8.57 29.74
CA THR A 589 -13.25 -8.19 30.94
C THR A 589 -12.53 -9.30 31.73
N ILE A 590 -11.64 -10.08 31.10
CA ILE A 590 -10.53 -10.63 31.91
C ILE A 590 -9.56 -9.47 32.22
N THR A 591 -9.88 -8.69 33.25
CA THR A 591 -9.00 -7.67 33.81
C THR A 591 -8.10 -8.35 34.84
N ALA A 592 -6.81 -8.44 34.55
CA ALA A 592 -5.83 -9.01 35.47
C ALA A 592 -4.52 -8.23 35.39
N ASP A 593 -3.89 -7.99 36.55
CA ASP A 593 -2.57 -7.33 36.60
C ASP A 593 -1.51 -8.10 35.81
N LYS A 594 -1.56 -9.44 35.87
CA LYS A 594 -0.72 -10.35 35.09
C LYS A 594 -1.50 -11.61 34.74
N ILE A 595 -1.59 -11.93 33.45
CA ILE A 595 -2.04 -13.24 32.96
C ILE A 595 -0.79 -14.02 32.55
N ARG A 596 -0.40 -15.03 33.33
CA ARG A 596 0.67 -15.97 32.95
C ARG A 596 0.04 -17.18 32.30
N VAL A 597 0.25 -17.34 31.00
CA VAL A 597 -0.24 -18.49 30.22
C VAL A 597 0.97 -19.32 29.78
N ASN A 598 0.94 -20.64 30.00
CA ASN A 598 2.02 -21.52 29.53
C ASN A 598 2.01 -21.70 28.00
N SER A 599 0.82 -21.77 27.40
CA SER A 599 0.62 -21.74 25.95
C SER A 599 -0.73 -21.12 25.64
N LEU A 600 -0.74 -20.07 24.81
CA LEU A 600 -1.95 -19.51 24.24
C LEU A 600 -2.05 -19.99 22.79
N ALA A 601 -2.62 -21.18 22.60
CA ALA A 601 -2.85 -21.74 21.27
C ALA A 601 -4.09 -21.08 20.63
N ALA A 602 -4.00 -20.70 19.36
CA ALA A 602 -5.09 -20.11 18.57
C ALA A 602 -5.62 -18.75 19.09
N LEU A 603 -4.74 -17.75 19.20
CA LEU A 603 -5.17 -16.36 19.41
C LEU A 603 -5.82 -15.80 18.13
N THR A 604 -7.15 -15.80 18.04
CA THR A 604 -7.91 -14.97 17.08
C THR A 604 -8.35 -13.68 17.77
N ALA A 605 -7.40 -12.80 18.09
CA ALA A 605 -7.71 -11.50 18.65
C ALA A 605 -7.45 -10.41 17.60
N ASN A 606 -8.43 -9.52 17.40
CA ASN A 606 -8.16 -8.19 16.85
C ASN A 606 -7.57 -7.34 17.97
N ALA A 607 -6.32 -7.60 18.31
CA ALA A 607 -5.61 -6.82 19.30
C ALA A 607 -5.39 -5.42 18.71
N GLY A 608 -6.05 -4.40 19.28
CA GLY A 608 -5.87 -3.01 18.89
C GLY A 608 -4.47 -2.50 19.24
N THR A 609 -4.37 -1.57 20.19
CA THR A 609 -3.05 -1.11 20.66
C THR A 609 -2.51 -2.06 21.73
N ILE A 610 -1.42 -2.77 21.41
CA ILE A 610 -0.68 -3.55 22.41
C ILE A 610 0.47 -2.70 22.95
N ASN A 611 0.35 -2.22 24.19
CA ASN A 611 1.47 -1.59 24.90
C ASN A 611 2.34 -2.68 25.55
N GLY A 612 3.11 -3.40 24.72
CA GLY A 612 3.86 -4.61 25.10
C GLY A 612 5.38 -4.47 24.92
N GLY A 613 6.14 -5.24 25.71
CA GLY A 613 7.60 -5.16 25.78
C GLY A 613 8.35 -5.64 24.53
N THR A 614 8.68 -6.93 24.46
CA THR A 614 9.48 -7.51 23.37
C THR A 614 8.76 -8.69 22.76
N PHE A 615 8.54 -8.66 21.43
CA PHE A 615 7.98 -9.75 20.66
C PHE A 615 9.11 -10.50 19.94
N LYS A 616 9.17 -11.82 20.12
CA LYS A 616 10.16 -12.69 19.46
C LYS A 616 9.47 -13.96 18.96
N THR A 617 9.81 -14.40 17.75
CA THR A 617 9.27 -15.64 17.15
C THR A 617 10.09 -16.88 17.51
N HIS A 618 10.44 -17.04 18.78
CA HIS A 618 11.21 -18.21 19.21
C HIS A 618 10.40 -19.50 19.09
N THR A 619 11.06 -20.59 18.74
CA THR A 619 10.50 -21.93 18.90
C THR A 619 10.45 -22.25 20.39
N LEU A 620 9.28 -22.66 20.87
CA LEU A 620 9.05 -23.05 22.27
C LEU A 620 8.89 -24.56 22.39
N ASP A 621 9.35 -25.14 23.51
CA ASP A 621 9.07 -26.53 23.87
C ASP A 621 7.63 -26.70 24.42
N GLY A 622 7.24 -27.93 24.76
CA GLY A 622 5.91 -28.23 25.33
C GLY A 622 5.65 -27.59 26.70
N ASN A 623 6.67 -26.99 27.32
CA ASN A 623 6.61 -26.28 28.58
C ASN A 623 6.68 -24.75 28.40
N GLY A 624 6.78 -24.26 27.17
CA GLY A 624 6.84 -22.83 26.84
C GLY A 624 8.22 -22.21 26.98
N ASN A 625 9.29 -23.00 27.12
CA ASN A 625 10.66 -22.48 27.18
C ASN A 625 11.23 -22.32 25.76
N ILE A 626 12.11 -21.32 25.57
CA ILE A 626 12.84 -21.13 24.31
C ILE A 626 13.75 -22.33 24.07
N VAL A 627 13.56 -23.02 22.94
CA VAL A 627 14.37 -24.19 22.55
C VAL A 627 15.80 -23.78 22.20
N ASN A 628 15.97 -22.67 21.49
CA ASN A 628 17.29 -22.14 21.13
C ASN A 628 17.28 -20.60 21.03
N ALA A 629 17.97 -19.93 21.96
CA ALA A 629 18.05 -18.46 21.98
C ALA A 629 18.81 -17.85 20.78
N ALA A 630 19.64 -18.64 20.09
CA ALA A 630 20.41 -18.21 18.93
C ALA A 630 19.73 -18.52 17.58
N GLU A 631 18.52 -19.08 17.59
CA GLU A 631 17.81 -19.39 16.35
C GLU A 631 17.45 -18.14 15.55
N PHE A 632 17.09 -18.38 14.28
CA PHE A 632 16.60 -17.32 13.41
C PHE A 632 15.22 -16.84 13.89
N ARG A 633 15.07 -15.54 14.09
CA ARG A 633 13.83 -14.96 14.65
C ARG A 633 13.53 -13.59 14.09
N VAL A 634 12.26 -13.22 14.15
CA VAL A 634 11.82 -11.83 14.09
C VAL A 634 11.76 -11.30 15.52
N GLU A 635 12.34 -10.13 15.74
CA GLU A 635 12.33 -9.44 17.02
C GLU A 635 11.81 -8.01 16.85
N ILE A 636 10.75 -7.67 17.58
CA ILE A 636 10.21 -6.31 17.74
C ILE A 636 10.38 -5.91 19.19
N SER A 637 11.18 -4.88 19.46
CA SER A 637 11.55 -4.53 20.84
C SER A 637 11.97 -3.07 20.96
N ASN A 638 11.58 -2.41 22.04
CA ASN A 638 12.17 -1.12 22.41
C ASN A 638 13.54 -1.26 23.13
N LEU A 639 14.16 -2.45 23.14
CA LEU A 639 15.48 -2.69 23.73
C LEU A 639 16.56 -2.76 22.63
N GLY A 640 17.65 -2.01 22.85
CA GLY A 640 18.78 -1.90 21.92
C GLY A 640 18.54 -0.97 20.74
N ASP A 641 19.45 -1.03 19.75
CA ASP A 641 19.52 -0.07 18.64
C ASP A 641 18.57 -0.37 17.47
N TRP A 642 18.01 -1.58 17.42
CA TRP A 642 17.14 -2.03 16.32
C TRP A 642 15.73 -2.36 16.82
N PRO A 643 14.75 -1.44 16.66
CA PRO A 643 13.37 -1.68 17.03
C PRO A 643 12.74 -2.88 16.32
N LEU A 644 13.15 -3.13 15.08
CA LEU A 644 12.79 -4.30 14.28
C LEU A 644 14.06 -4.95 13.76
N TRP A 645 14.26 -6.23 14.07
CA TRP A 645 15.44 -6.98 13.68
C TRP A 645 15.07 -8.40 13.30
N VAL A 646 15.70 -8.92 12.25
CA VAL A 646 15.52 -10.28 11.76
C VAL A 646 16.89 -10.88 11.48
N GLY A 647 17.19 -12.02 12.09
CA GLY A 647 18.47 -12.71 11.97
C GLY A 647 18.61 -13.85 12.97
N SER A 648 19.83 -14.40 13.07
CA SER A 648 20.18 -15.47 14.02
C SER A 648 21.33 -15.05 14.95
N GLY A 649 21.42 -15.69 16.12
CA GLY A 649 22.42 -15.37 17.14
C GLY A 649 22.12 -14.11 17.95
N ALA A 650 23.15 -13.58 18.61
CA ALA A 650 23.06 -12.36 19.42
C ALA A 650 22.82 -11.14 18.51
N LYS A 651 21.78 -10.35 18.79
CA LYS A 651 21.33 -9.23 17.95
C LYS A 651 22.48 -8.24 17.63
N ASN A 652 22.87 -8.14 16.36
CA ASN A 652 23.79 -7.12 15.86
C ASN A 652 23.53 -6.84 14.36
N ALA A 653 24.22 -5.83 13.80
CA ALA A 653 24.05 -5.47 12.39
C ALA A 653 24.62 -6.52 11.41
N ASN A 654 25.67 -7.25 11.80
CA ASN A 654 26.39 -8.16 10.88
C ASN A 654 25.63 -9.47 10.61
N ASN A 655 24.93 -9.98 11.62
CA ASN A 655 24.13 -11.20 11.52
C ASN A 655 22.66 -10.96 11.19
N ALA A 656 22.25 -9.70 11.03
CA ALA A 656 20.93 -9.38 10.52
C ALA A 656 20.79 -9.78 9.05
N VAL A 657 19.60 -10.24 8.67
CA VAL A 657 19.17 -10.25 7.26
C VAL A 657 18.25 -9.08 6.95
N PHE A 658 17.60 -8.51 7.97
CA PHE A 658 16.83 -7.30 7.87
C PHE A 658 16.81 -6.57 9.21
N TYR A 659 16.94 -5.24 9.21
CA TYR A 659 16.69 -4.43 10.38
C TYR A 659 16.21 -3.03 10.03
N VAL A 660 15.55 -2.40 10.99
CA VAL A 660 15.37 -0.95 11.08
C VAL A 660 16.07 -0.49 12.36
N ASP A 661 16.88 0.55 12.27
CA ASP A 661 17.55 1.16 13.42
C ASP A 661 16.87 2.45 13.88
N ARG A 662 17.25 2.95 15.06
CA ARG A 662 16.68 4.18 15.63
C ARG A 662 17.10 5.46 14.93
N ASN A 663 18.15 5.43 14.12
CA ASN A 663 18.64 6.59 13.37
C ASN A 663 17.89 6.74 12.05
N GLY A 664 16.88 5.91 11.78
CA GLY A 664 16.09 5.91 10.55
C GLY A 664 16.69 5.07 9.42
N GLY A 665 17.76 4.32 9.70
CA GLY A 665 18.36 3.39 8.75
C GLY A 665 17.56 2.10 8.63
N ALA A 666 17.53 1.54 7.42
CA ALA A 666 17.01 0.20 7.17
C ALA A 666 18.01 -0.60 6.33
N PHE A 667 18.18 -1.86 6.68
CA PHE A 667 19.07 -2.79 5.97
C PHE A 667 18.28 -3.99 5.48
N PHE A 668 18.50 -4.39 4.22
CA PHE A 668 17.94 -5.59 3.61
C PHE A 668 19.08 -6.39 3.00
N ARG A 669 19.33 -7.61 3.50
CA ARG A 669 20.30 -8.53 2.92
C ARG A 669 19.66 -9.23 1.72
N GLY A 670 19.92 -8.72 0.52
CA GLY A 670 19.45 -9.31 -0.74
C GLY A 670 18.80 -8.30 -1.68
N ARG A 671 18.00 -8.80 -2.63
CA ARG A 671 17.28 -7.96 -3.61
C ARG A 671 15.95 -7.48 -3.04
N VAL A 672 15.70 -6.18 -3.10
CA VAL A 672 14.41 -5.55 -2.77
C VAL A 672 13.63 -5.31 -4.07
N ASN A 673 12.38 -5.78 -4.15
CA ASN A 673 11.47 -5.46 -5.26
C ASN A 673 10.42 -4.47 -4.76
N ALA A 674 10.49 -3.23 -5.24
CA ALA A 674 9.64 -2.15 -4.78
C ALA A 674 9.25 -1.24 -5.96
N PRO A 675 8.07 -1.45 -6.56
CA PRO A 675 7.69 -0.84 -7.84
C PRO A 675 7.41 0.66 -7.79
N ASN A 676 7.19 1.23 -6.59
CA ASN A 676 6.76 2.62 -6.39
C ASN A 676 7.62 3.35 -5.35
N ILE A 677 8.93 3.13 -5.33
CA ILE A 677 9.80 3.91 -4.45
C ILE A 677 9.91 5.34 -5.01
N VAL A 678 9.62 6.33 -4.17
CA VAL A 678 9.87 7.75 -4.43
C VAL A 678 11.13 8.15 -3.65
N GLY A 679 12.18 8.59 -4.34
CA GLY A 679 13.44 8.99 -3.71
C GLY A 679 14.59 9.17 -4.71
N GLN A 680 15.71 9.70 -4.22
CA GLN A 680 16.92 9.91 -4.99
C GLN A 680 17.72 8.59 -5.07
N PHE A 681 17.62 7.91 -6.22
CA PHE A 681 18.42 6.71 -6.50
C PHE A 681 19.76 7.09 -7.09
N GLN A 682 20.81 7.00 -6.29
CA GLN A 682 22.16 7.29 -6.75
C GLN A 682 23.03 6.05 -6.59
N SER A 683 23.64 5.63 -7.70
CA SER A 683 24.90 4.87 -7.60
C SER A 683 25.93 5.88 -7.10
N ALA A 684 26.62 5.61 -6.00
CA ALA A 684 27.65 6.48 -5.44
C ALA A 684 28.85 5.63 -5.03
N THR A 685 30.04 6.16 -5.27
CA THR A 685 31.31 5.54 -4.90
C THR A 685 32.21 6.60 -4.30
N GLY A 686 32.82 6.30 -3.16
CA GLY A 686 33.85 7.14 -2.57
C GLY A 686 35.18 6.92 -3.31
N VAL A 687 35.86 8.00 -3.66
CA VAL A 687 37.19 7.93 -4.30
C VAL A 687 38.23 8.17 -3.22
N TRP A 688 38.95 7.13 -2.85
CA TRP A 688 39.95 7.17 -1.78
C TRP A 688 41.19 6.41 -2.20
N TRP A 689 42.30 7.12 -2.34
CA TRP A 689 43.61 6.54 -2.57
C TRP A 689 44.65 7.22 -1.71
N THR A 690 45.54 6.42 -1.11
CA THR A 690 46.72 6.88 -0.39
C THR A 690 47.91 6.07 -0.88
N GLY A 691 49.03 6.73 -1.14
CA GLY A 691 50.22 6.06 -1.65
C GLY A 691 51.38 7.03 -1.81
N ALA A 692 52.36 6.65 -2.62
CA ALA A 692 53.48 7.51 -2.98
C ALA A 692 53.90 7.19 -4.41
N THR A 693 53.29 7.86 -5.38
CA THR A 693 53.59 7.68 -6.80
C THR A 693 54.43 8.85 -7.30
N SER A 694 55.65 8.56 -7.76
CA SER A 694 56.61 9.56 -8.24
C SER A 694 56.22 10.09 -9.62
N LEU A 695 56.31 11.41 -9.78
CA LEU A 695 56.24 12.10 -11.07
C LEU A 695 57.63 12.38 -11.66
N CYS A 696 58.67 11.90 -10.99
CA CYS A 696 60.07 12.13 -11.34
C CYS A 696 60.84 10.80 -11.45
N TYR A 697 61.93 10.80 -12.22
CA TYR A 697 62.98 9.80 -12.11
C TYR A 697 64.17 10.39 -11.34
N GLN A 698 64.95 9.53 -10.69
CA GLN A 698 66.15 9.94 -9.95
C GLN A 698 67.38 9.89 -10.85
N ALA A 699 68.15 10.98 -10.88
CA ALA A 699 69.44 11.08 -11.56
C ALA A 699 70.49 11.64 -10.59
N GLY A 700 71.29 10.76 -9.98
CA GLY A 700 72.20 11.13 -8.89
C GLY A 700 71.43 11.62 -7.66
N ASN A 701 71.78 12.81 -7.16
CA ASN A 701 71.11 13.45 -6.03
C ASN A 701 69.88 14.31 -6.44
N ASN A 702 69.55 14.34 -7.74
CA ASN A 702 68.48 15.18 -8.29
C ASN A 702 67.29 14.34 -8.75
N PHE A 703 66.08 14.89 -8.61
CA PHE A 703 64.85 14.33 -9.19
C PHE A 703 64.42 15.13 -10.41
N ILE A 704 64.26 14.47 -11.55
CA ILE A 704 63.90 15.12 -12.82
C ILE A 704 62.47 14.70 -13.19
N PRO A 705 61.54 15.63 -13.47
CA PRO A 705 60.19 15.30 -13.93
C PRO A 705 60.20 14.37 -15.13
N LEU A 706 59.30 13.39 -15.13
CA LEU A 706 59.18 12.39 -16.20
C LEU A 706 58.71 12.99 -17.54
N GLY A 707 58.02 14.14 -17.52
CA GLY A 707 57.42 14.77 -18.70
C GLY A 707 56.16 14.08 -19.23
N ASP A 708 56.04 12.76 -19.01
CA ASP A 708 54.90 11.93 -19.39
C ASP A 708 53.82 11.81 -18.28
N TRP A 709 52.63 11.38 -18.69
CA TRP A 709 51.48 11.14 -17.81
C TRP A 709 51.62 9.84 -17.03
N VAL A 710 51.53 9.93 -15.70
CA VAL A 710 51.56 8.81 -14.77
C VAL A 710 50.15 8.50 -14.26
N ALA A 711 49.70 7.26 -14.38
CA ALA A 711 48.43 6.81 -13.79
C ALA A 711 48.58 6.62 -12.28
N ILE A 712 47.71 7.26 -11.51
CA ILE A 712 47.79 7.25 -10.04
C ILE A 712 46.74 6.30 -9.45
N HIS A 713 45.48 6.44 -9.88
CA HIS A 713 44.37 5.68 -9.32
C HIS A 713 43.28 5.45 -10.36
N GLU A 714 42.72 4.24 -10.38
CA GLU A 714 41.53 3.87 -11.14
C GLU A 714 40.42 3.44 -10.17
N PHE A 715 39.19 3.87 -10.43
CA PHE A 715 38.02 3.58 -9.60
C PHE A 715 36.77 3.40 -10.45
N TRP A 716 35.73 2.81 -9.86
CA TRP A 716 34.51 2.42 -10.56
C TRP A 716 33.27 3.03 -9.91
N LEU A 717 32.43 3.65 -10.72
CA LEU A 717 31.03 3.91 -10.40
C LEU A 717 30.20 2.71 -10.84
N GLY A 718 29.47 2.10 -9.91
CA GLY A 718 28.59 0.96 -10.21
C GLY A 718 27.50 1.34 -11.21
N ALA A 719 26.92 0.35 -11.90
CA ALA A 719 25.79 0.57 -12.82
C ALA A 719 24.61 1.29 -12.13
N PRO A 720 23.70 1.93 -12.90
CA PRO A 720 22.46 2.49 -12.37
C PRO A 720 21.72 1.50 -11.47
N VAL A 721 21.13 2.01 -10.38
CA VAL A 721 20.48 1.19 -9.34
C VAL A 721 19.26 0.44 -9.90
N LEU A 722 18.62 0.99 -10.93
CA LEU A 722 17.44 0.43 -11.58
C LEU A 722 17.83 -0.20 -12.92
N ALA A 723 17.39 -1.44 -13.13
CA ALA A 723 17.66 -2.20 -14.35
C ALA A 723 16.92 -1.58 -15.55
N GLY A 724 17.63 -1.35 -16.65
CA GLY A 724 17.07 -0.77 -17.89
C GLY A 724 17.13 0.75 -17.97
N GLU A 725 17.68 1.41 -16.95
CA GLU A 725 17.84 2.87 -16.92
C GLU A 725 19.31 3.26 -17.04
N GLY A 726 19.57 4.54 -17.30
CA GLY A 726 20.94 5.09 -17.31
C GLY A 726 21.10 6.28 -16.39
N HIS A 727 22.35 6.59 -16.08
CA HIS A 727 22.73 7.80 -15.36
C HIS A 727 23.87 8.53 -16.07
N THR A 728 24.05 9.81 -15.73
CA THR A 728 25.22 10.61 -16.07
C THR A 728 26.14 10.68 -14.84
N PRO A 729 27.36 10.14 -14.88
CA PRO A 729 28.29 10.22 -13.76
C PRO A 729 28.69 11.67 -13.46
N SER A 730 28.65 12.09 -12.20
CA SER A 730 29.27 13.32 -11.70
C SER A 730 30.42 12.94 -10.78
N VAL A 731 31.61 13.45 -11.07
CA VAL A 731 32.86 13.05 -10.41
C VAL A 731 33.57 14.29 -9.90
N SER A 732 34.03 14.26 -8.66
CA SER A 732 34.94 15.26 -8.10
C SER A 732 36.10 14.59 -7.39
N VAL A 733 37.32 14.94 -7.77
CA VAL A 733 38.55 14.37 -7.21
C VAL A 733 39.52 15.48 -6.86
N THR A 734 40.11 15.39 -5.67
CA THR A 734 41.21 16.25 -5.22
C THR A 734 42.47 15.43 -5.16
N VAL A 735 43.47 15.82 -5.92
CA VAL A 735 44.79 15.22 -5.97
C VAL A 735 45.74 16.04 -5.11
N THR A 736 46.46 15.41 -4.20
CA THR A 736 47.41 16.08 -3.30
C THR A 736 48.79 15.44 -3.39
N ALA A 737 49.80 16.31 -3.46
CA ALA A 737 51.21 15.93 -3.48
C ALA A 737 51.88 16.14 -2.10
N ASN A 738 53.00 15.43 -1.88
CA ASN A 738 53.83 15.54 -0.68
C ASN A 738 54.40 16.95 -0.46
N THR A 739 54.63 17.68 -1.55
CA THR A 739 55.16 19.04 -1.57
C THR A 739 54.55 19.82 -2.72
N ARG A 740 54.88 21.11 -2.85
CA ARG A 740 54.48 21.90 -4.01
C ARG A 740 55.23 21.44 -5.26
N VAL A 741 54.48 21.05 -6.28
CA VAL A 741 54.98 20.54 -7.57
C VAL A 741 55.01 21.67 -8.60
N TYR A 742 56.13 21.82 -9.30
CA TYR A 742 56.24 22.79 -10.40
C TYR A 742 55.45 22.31 -11.62
N GLY A 743 54.46 23.10 -12.05
CA GLY A 743 53.61 22.78 -13.19
C GLY A 743 52.96 21.41 -13.04
N LEU A 744 52.11 21.26 -12.02
CA LEU A 744 51.31 20.05 -11.78
C LEU A 744 50.13 20.00 -12.76
N HIS A 745 50.16 19.09 -13.71
CA HIS A 745 49.02 18.82 -14.58
C HIS A 745 48.26 17.61 -14.04
N VAL A 746 46.94 17.69 -14.04
CA VAL A 746 46.07 16.60 -13.61
C VAL A 746 44.98 16.40 -14.65
N ILE A 747 44.72 15.15 -15.04
CA ILE A 747 43.58 14.78 -15.87
C ILE A 747 42.75 13.70 -15.20
N LEU A 748 41.45 13.82 -15.39
CA LEU A 748 40.46 12.80 -15.08
C LEU A 748 39.94 12.22 -16.39
N GLU A 749 40.02 10.91 -16.51
CA GLU A 749 39.60 10.17 -17.69
C GLU A 749 38.48 9.20 -17.37
N GLU A 750 37.60 9.00 -18.33
CA GLU A 750 36.50 8.02 -18.32
C GLU A 750 36.75 6.95 -19.39
N LEU A 751 36.53 5.68 -19.05
CA LEU A 751 36.63 4.59 -20.02
C LEU A 751 35.35 4.47 -20.85
N ARG A 752 35.45 4.72 -22.16
CA ARG A 752 34.36 4.61 -23.15
C ARG A 752 34.82 3.67 -24.27
N ASP A 753 34.09 2.58 -24.51
CA ASP A 753 34.37 1.61 -25.59
C ASP A 753 35.84 1.15 -25.63
N SER A 754 36.41 0.85 -24.45
CA SER A 754 37.82 0.47 -24.25
C SER A 754 38.87 1.57 -24.52
N VAL A 755 38.43 2.81 -24.70
CA VAL A 755 39.29 4.00 -24.87
C VAL A 755 39.12 4.94 -23.69
N TRP A 756 40.23 5.40 -23.12
CA TRP A 756 40.20 6.42 -22.07
C TRP A 756 40.03 7.81 -22.68
N VAL A 757 38.97 8.50 -22.30
CA VAL A 757 38.63 9.84 -22.77
C VAL A 757 38.81 10.83 -21.63
N VAL A 758 39.55 11.92 -21.86
CA VAL A 758 39.70 13.01 -20.88
C VAL A 758 38.36 13.72 -20.71
N ILE A 759 37.86 13.76 -19.48
CA ILE A 759 36.60 14.44 -19.13
C ILE A 759 36.82 15.69 -18.27
N ALA A 760 38.00 15.80 -17.65
CA ALA A 760 38.45 17.00 -16.96
C ALA A 760 39.97 17.11 -17.05
N SER A 761 40.47 18.33 -17.15
CA SER A 761 41.91 18.63 -17.11
C SER A 761 42.16 19.89 -16.32
N HIS A 762 43.26 19.90 -15.57
CA HIS A 762 43.80 21.08 -14.91
C HIS A 762 45.13 21.41 -15.56
N GLU A 763 45.22 22.62 -16.09
CA GLU A 763 46.46 23.20 -16.55
C GLU A 763 46.98 24.18 -15.49
N PRO A 764 48.21 24.00 -15.00
CA PRO A 764 48.78 24.87 -13.98
C PRO A 764 48.92 26.30 -14.53
N PRO A 765 48.50 27.33 -13.78
CA PRO A 765 48.64 28.72 -14.20
C PRO A 765 50.09 29.07 -14.55
N MET A 766 50.27 29.92 -15.56
CA MET A 766 51.57 30.48 -15.91
C MET A 766 51.69 31.92 -15.44
N TYR A 767 52.89 32.32 -15.02
CA TYR A 767 53.27 33.72 -14.83
C TYR A 767 54.41 34.08 -15.78
N ARG A 768 54.47 35.35 -16.17
CA ARG A 768 55.50 35.89 -17.06
C ARG A 768 56.57 36.57 -16.22
N ALA A 769 57.84 36.21 -16.42
CA ALA A 769 58.97 36.88 -15.79
C ALA A 769 60.11 37.15 -16.77
N LEU A 770 60.91 38.17 -16.49
CA LEU A 770 62.11 38.51 -17.26
C LEU A 770 63.29 37.68 -16.74
N ILE A 771 63.91 36.90 -17.62
CA ILE A 771 65.14 36.16 -17.32
C ILE A 771 66.32 37.00 -17.81
N GLN A 772 67.33 37.15 -16.95
CA GLN A 772 68.61 37.70 -17.35
C GLN A 772 69.50 36.57 -17.91
N GLN A 773 70.02 36.73 -19.12
CA GLN A 773 71.07 35.89 -19.66
C GLN A 773 72.40 36.65 -19.55
N MET A 774 73.31 36.17 -18.68
CA MET A 774 74.64 36.77 -18.56
C MET A 774 75.53 36.26 -19.71
N GLY A 775 75.89 37.17 -20.62
CA GLY A 775 76.97 36.99 -21.60
C GLY A 775 78.10 37.97 -21.31
N GLY A 776 79.32 37.64 -21.77
CA GLY A 776 80.55 38.42 -21.51
C GLY A 776 80.50 39.88 -21.95
N ASP A 777 79.54 40.26 -22.80
CA ASP A 777 79.31 41.63 -23.29
C ASP A 777 77.83 42.02 -23.13
N GLY A 778 77.43 42.42 -21.92
CA GLY A 778 76.11 43.00 -21.64
C GLY A 778 75.01 42.00 -21.24
N ASN A 779 74.15 42.43 -20.32
CA ASN A 779 73.01 41.64 -19.85
C ASN A 779 71.82 41.76 -20.80
N THR A 780 71.39 40.65 -21.39
CA THR A 780 70.15 40.60 -22.19
C THR A 780 69.02 40.07 -21.32
N PHE A 781 67.87 40.77 -21.28
CA PHE A 781 66.67 40.32 -20.57
C PHE A 781 65.63 39.77 -21.55
N THR A 782 65.24 38.51 -21.37
CA THR A 782 64.24 37.84 -22.21
C THR A 782 63.01 37.51 -21.37
N ALA A 783 61.83 37.93 -21.81
CA ALA A 783 60.58 37.56 -21.15
C ALA A 783 60.23 36.10 -21.45
N SER A 784 59.91 35.32 -20.43
CA SER A 784 59.52 33.91 -20.54
C SER A 784 58.34 33.59 -19.62
N ASN A 785 57.57 32.57 -19.99
CA ASN A 785 56.45 32.07 -19.19
C ASN A 785 56.90 30.88 -18.34
N PHE A 786 56.47 30.86 -17.09
CA PHE A 786 56.79 29.83 -16.12
C PHE A 786 55.53 29.31 -15.45
N TYR A 787 55.48 28.01 -15.18
CA TYR A 787 54.39 27.43 -14.44
C TYR A 787 54.44 27.81 -12.96
N THR A 788 53.29 27.80 -12.32
CA THR A 788 53.17 27.95 -10.87
C THR A 788 53.44 26.64 -10.14
N TYR A 789 53.62 26.76 -8.82
CA TYR A 789 53.81 25.64 -7.91
C TYR A 789 52.49 25.31 -7.20
N GLU A 790 52.02 24.08 -7.34
CA GLU A 790 50.75 23.63 -6.77
C GLU A 790 50.96 22.36 -5.93
N GLN A 791 50.32 22.28 -4.77
CA GLN A 791 50.37 21.08 -3.92
C GLN A 791 49.09 20.26 -4.00
N SER A 792 47.96 20.89 -4.33
CA SER A 792 46.67 20.23 -4.40
C SER A 792 45.84 20.81 -5.53
N VAL A 793 45.18 19.96 -6.28
CA VAL A 793 44.35 20.31 -7.44
C VAL A 793 43.04 19.55 -7.35
N THR A 794 41.91 20.24 -7.52
CA THR A 794 40.58 19.62 -7.55
C THR A 794 40.01 19.69 -8.96
N LEU A 795 39.56 18.55 -9.46
CA LEU A 795 38.85 18.40 -10.73
C LEU A 795 37.42 17.97 -10.46
N SER A 796 36.47 18.59 -11.17
CA SER A 796 35.08 18.16 -11.19
C SER A 796 34.62 18.02 -12.64
N ALA A 797 33.95 16.93 -12.96
CA ALA A 797 33.47 16.66 -14.32
C ALA A 797 32.19 15.84 -14.34
N SER A 798 31.51 15.88 -15.48
CA SER A 798 30.41 14.98 -15.83
C SER A 798 30.90 13.97 -16.86
N GLY A 799 30.66 12.68 -16.61
CA GLY A 799 30.87 11.60 -17.56
C GLY A 799 29.75 11.53 -18.61
N ALA A 800 29.85 10.58 -19.54
CA ALA A 800 28.79 10.30 -20.50
C ALA A 800 27.66 9.48 -19.87
N TRP A 801 26.44 9.67 -20.38
CA TRP A 801 25.30 8.84 -20.00
C TRP A 801 25.60 7.35 -20.20
N THR A 802 25.23 6.52 -19.23
CA THR A 802 25.54 5.08 -19.23
C THR A 802 24.45 4.27 -18.54
N GLY A 803 24.07 3.15 -19.16
CA GLY A 803 23.25 2.09 -18.55
C GLY A 803 24.05 1.04 -17.79
N GLY A 804 25.38 1.10 -17.85
CA GLY A 804 26.30 0.14 -17.21
C GLY A 804 27.28 0.82 -16.24
N ALA A 805 28.09 0.01 -15.56
CA ALA A 805 29.16 0.51 -14.69
C ALA A 805 30.19 1.31 -15.50
N ARG A 806 30.80 2.31 -14.86
CA ARG A 806 31.77 3.20 -15.51
C ARG A 806 33.07 3.29 -14.72
N ALA A 807 34.19 3.10 -15.43
CA ALA A 807 35.53 3.24 -14.88
C ALA A 807 36.08 4.65 -15.12
N PHE A 808 36.78 5.15 -14.12
CA PHE A 808 37.48 6.44 -14.14
C PHE A 808 38.92 6.23 -13.73
N ARG A 809 39.82 7.07 -14.24
CA ARG A 809 41.20 7.12 -13.74
C ARG A 809 41.74 8.53 -13.67
N VAL A 810 42.63 8.74 -12.70
CA VAL A 810 43.36 10.00 -12.51
C VAL A 810 44.80 9.80 -12.97
N ARG A 811 45.26 10.71 -13.84
CA ARG A 811 46.67 10.77 -14.26
C ARG A 811 47.26 12.14 -13.95
N CYS A 812 48.54 12.15 -13.62
CA CYS A 812 49.26 13.36 -13.25
C CYS A 812 50.59 13.44 -14.02
N ARG A 813 51.10 14.65 -14.22
CA ARG A 813 52.50 14.88 -14.65
C ARG A 813 53.03 16.17 -14.05
N ALA A 814 54.34 16.24 -13.88
CA ALA A 814 55.04 17.46 -13.46
C ALA A 814 55.78 18.06 -14.66
N SER A 815 55.93 19.39 -14.66
CA SER A 815 56.70 20.10 -15.69
C SER A 815 58.16 20.24 -15.26
N SER A 816 59.08 20.31 -16.23
CA SER A 816 60.48 20.61 -15.94
C SER A 816 60.61 22.06 -15.47
N PRO A 817 61.19 22.32 -14.28
CA PRO A 817 61.51 23.66 -13.85
C PRO A 817 62.54 24.28 -14.81
N PRO A 818 62.58 25.62 -14.92
CA PRO A 818 63.48 26.27 -15.85
C PRO A 818 64.94 26.07 -15.45
N PRO A 819 65.87 25.97 -16.43
CA PRO A 819 67.29 25.85 -16.15
C PRO A 819 67.79 27.10 -15.42
N GLN A 820 68.50 26.92 -14.32
CA GLN A 820 69.10 28.04 -13.60
C GLN A 820 70.24 28.65 -14.43
N VAL A 821 70.21 29.97 -14.63
CA VAL A 821 71.34 30.75 -15.13
C VAL A 821 72.24 31.04 -13.92
N HIS A 822 73.14 30.10 -13.56
CA HIS A 822 74.42 30.32 -12.86
C HIS A 822 75.01 28.99 -12.37
N GLY A 823 76.34 28.87 -12.40
CA GLY A 823 77.13 27.72 -11.94
C GLY A 823 77.13 27.49 -10.43
N TYR A 824 75.97 27.50 -9.79
CA TYR A 824 75.73 26.86 -8.50
C TYR A 824 75.08 25.50 -8.77
N ASP A 825 75.43 24.50 -7.97
CA ASP A 825 74.85 23.16 -8.03
C ASP A 825 73.34 23.22 -8.24
N ALA A 826 72.85 22.44 -9.22
CA ALA A 826 71.41 22.34 -9.50
C ALA A 826 70.66 22.15 -8.17
N PRO A 827 69.61 22.94 -7.88
CA PRO A 827 68.86 22.76 -6.65
C PRO A 827 68.41 21.31 -6.62
N ALA A 828 68.69 20.61 -5.52
CA ALA A 828 68.20 19.26 -5.31
C ALA A 828 66.67 19.30 -5.42
N TYR A 829 66.14 18.91 -6.58
CA TYR A 829 64.70 18.92 -6.80
C TYR A 829 64.08 17.90 -5.86
N PRO A 830 63.06 18.28 -5.07
CA PRO A 830 62.40 17.32 -4.21
C PRO A 830 61.69 16.29 -5.08
N ASN A 831 61.63 15.05 -4.59
CA ASN A 831 60.84 14.02 -5.23
C ASN A 831 59.34 14.42 -5.21
N TYR A 832 58.76 14.70 -6.37
CA TYR A 832 57.34 15.02 -6.49
C TYR A 832 56.51 13.74 -6.42
N LEU A 833 55.84 13.53 -5.29
CA LEU A 833 55.02 12.36 -5.04
C LEU A 833 53.56 12.78 -4.92
N ILE A 834 52.68 12.11 -5.66
CA ILE A 834 51.25 12.15 -5.37
C ILE A 834 51.01 11.24 -4.17
N THR A 835 50.46 11.80 -3.09
CA THR A 835 50.31 11.12 -1.79
C THR A 835 48.89 10.71 -1.48
N SER A 836 47.91 11.44 -2.02
CA SER A 836 46.52 11.09 -1.83
C SER A 836 45.62 11.60 -2.95
N ILE A 837 44.54 10.86 -3.17
CA ILE A 837 43.38 11.30 -3.95
C ILE A 837 42.15 11.09 -3.08
N GLY A 838 41.36 12.15 -2.89
CA GLY A 838 40.11 12.12 -2.15
C GLY A 838 38.98 12.73 -2.97
N GLY A 839 37.79 12.13 -2.92
CA GLY A 839 36.67 12.60 -3.70
C GLY A 839 35.47 11.66 -3.71
N PHE A 840 34.58 11.88 -4.66
CA PHE A 840 33.38 11.07 -4.87
C PHE A 840 33.02 11.01 -6.35
N ALA A 841 32.32 9.94 -6.72
CA ALA A 841 31.57 9.88 -7.96
C ALA A 841 30.15 9.39 -7.68
N PHE A 842 29.14 9.99 -8.30
CA PHE A 842 27.76 9.53 -8.22
C PHE A 842 27.04 9.65 -9.56
N GLY A 843 26.10 8.74 -9.82
CA GLY A 843 25.24 8.80 -10.99
C GLY A 843 24.07 9.75 -10.76
N ILE A 844 23.92 10.74 -11.63
CA ILE A 844 22.75 11.62 -11.72
C ILE A 844 21.83 11.05 -12.78
N ARG A 845 20.58 10.81 -12.42
CA ARG A 845 19.59 10.26 -13.33
C ARG A 845 19.09 11.32 -14.32
#